data_AF-A0A6A5BS50-F1
#
_entry.id   AF-A0A6A5BS50-F1
#
_cell.length_a   1.000
_cell.length_b   1.000
_cell.length_c   1.000
_cell.angle_alpha   90.00
_cell.angle_beta   90.00
_cell.angle_gamma   90.00
#
_symmetry.space_group_name_H-M   'P 1'
#
loop_
_entity.id
_entity.type
_entity.pdbx_description
1 polymer ?
#
loop_
_entity_poly.entity_id
_entity_poly.type
_entity_poly.pdbx_seq_one_letter_code
_entity_poly.pdbx_strand_id
1 'polypeptide(L)'
;MPVFKRVFSFRPKLTSKSEEGDVHSLAGAIDNADYGLISSSTTSTQTGTPPKLFGGPLDESDPSKVPQFILDTIDYLMKHGLETEGIFRLSTHETRKADLINKMNQRYATEKDPYRTVTFQYPNTSTDEIAFASAVLKHYFRSLPVPLIVPQLYETFMSTARCKDFNQEMSDMLRKAVSLLPSNNLLLLRKISELCNAISKYSSSNRMTCENLSVCWQPNILYNPSHDFMEQMKRTGDAQNVVATLFTDFALIFQAEKQKPISNSMQKKFFLGLASQTTEEGMAVYNGEKNERGEKHGHGLLMLPNGSVYEGEFLNNKYSKGKLIFVNGDQYEGCFKDDLPDDDKGVFRFLNSDVYTGTVRQGKVTGFGEFKYKDGSIYKGEVLDGKRHGKGLIEFYDGSHKVKYYDGDWKNNKCDGKGTLVNTQIQQVYTGEFKNGFYHGQGVLLSGLEQYRCEGEFENGLIKNGFGYFTSLDNEHVEYEGTWKVKLFTGKMRQFSIQTKTLEFEGEMVNSKRHGFGKIIYQDGSFYEGEFQENEMTGKGTFTEQDRSYTGQFLKSLFCGRGKLKSRYEGKEYLFEGEFKEHQPYNGKGSVLISAKTGDYLEGEFRDGQFFGKGRHTFDDGSYYEGDIRNSVCEGKGTVTYPDGSKYTGSFMNDERHGTGVLVMRDGDDTHNIMVSINQVWDNGKLVSQEIPESPSTMDEKEMIIFSYFDALQKEEPSRFGPLVGSDQRQHLSSALSRVKENPNTNIIFEIIYQLSKRAKH
;
A
#
# COMPACT_ATOMS: atom_id res chain seq x y z
N MET A 1 15.87 45.99 -28.15
CA MET A 1 14.87 46.99 -27.68
C MET A 1 13.47 46.53 -28.08
N PRO A 2 12.40 46.79 -27.31
CA PRO A 2 12.20 46.66 -25.86
C PRO A 2 11.05 45.65 -25.55
N VAL A 3 11.06 44.97 -24.39
CA VAL A 3 9.95 44.75 -23.42
C VAL A 3 10.48 43.77 -22.36
N PHE A 4 11.06 44.33 -21.30
CA PHE A 4 11.39 43.64 -20.05
C PHE A 4 10.69 44.42 -18.92
N LYS A 5 9.78 43.77 -18.19
CA LYS A 5 9.25 44.07 -16.82
C LYS A 5 7.94 43.28 -16.67
N ARG A 6 7.90 42.07 -16.09
CA ARG A 6 8.02 41.69 -14.66
C ARG A 6 7.15 42.54 -13.72
N VAL A 7 6.19 41.87 -13.08
CA VAL A 7 5.78 42.12 -11.69
C VAL A 7 5.83 40.78 -10.93
N PHE A 8 6.72 40.76 -9.94
CA PHE A 8 6.94 39.77 -8.86
C PHE A 8 5.73 39.74 -7.88
N SER A 9 5.50 38.86 -6.89
CA SER A 9 6.27 37.95 -6.01
C SER A 9 5.26 37.31 -5.02
N PHE A 10 5.55 36.14 -4.44
CA PHE A 10 5.82 35.95 -2.99
C PHE A 10 6.03 34.47 -2.61
N ARG A 11 7.00 34.22 -1.72
CA ARG A 11 7.47 32.90 -1.23
C ARG A 11 6.89 32.53 0.15
N PRO A 12 6.97 31.24 0.56
CA PRO A 12 6.40 30.68 1.79
C PRO A 12 7.39 30.56 2.96
N LYS A 13 6.89 30.22 4.17
CA LYS A 13 7.68 29.79 5.33
C LYS A 13 7.34 28.34 5.73
N LEU A 14 8.39 27.56 5.96
CA LEU A 14 8.44 26.22 6.55
C LEU A 14 8.62 26.31 8.07
N THR A 15 8.11 25.31 8.81
CA THR A 15 8.82 24.66 9.93
C THR A 15 8.25 23.26 10.23
N SER A 16 9.17 22.33 10.51
CA SER A 16 9.06 20.90 10.84
C SER A 16 8.85 20.59 12.33
N LYS A 17 8.38 19.37 12.67
CA LYS A 17 9.02 18.45 13.64
C LYS A 17 8.34 17.07 13.69
N SER A 18 9.16 16.05 13.92
CA SER A 18 8.91 14.60 14.00
C SER A 18 9.17 14.09 15.42
N GLU A 19 8.47 13.05 15.87
CA GLU A 19 8.88 12.18 17.00
C GLU A 19 8.39 10.73 16.76
N GLU A 20 9.32 9.77 16.88
CA GLU A 20 9.15 8.31 16.88
C GLU A 20 9.11 7.79 18.33
N GLY A 21 8.45 6.65 18.56
CA GLY A 21 8.42 5.95 19.86
C GLY A 21 8.33 4.44 19.70
N ASP A 22 9.28 3.76 20.33
CA ASP A 22 9.62 2.32 20.27
C ASP A 22 8.58 1.34 20.86
N VAL A 23 8.61 0.12 20.33
CA VAL A 23 7.81 -1.05 20.73
C VAL A 23 8.72 -2.10 21.37
N HIS A 24 8.44 -2.50 22.62
CA HIS A 24 9.11 -3.62 23.29
C HIS A 24 8.23 -4.89 23.35
N SER A 25 8.93 -5.99 23.11
CA SER A 25 8.54 -7.41 23.06
C SER A 25 7.91 -8.00 24.33
N LEU A 26 7.01 -8.98 24.16
CA LEU A 26 6.74 -10.03 25.14
C LEU A 26 6.36 -11.33 24.41
N ALA A 27 7.29 -12.28 24.40
CA ALA A 27 7.09 -13.68 24.05
C ALA A 27 7.33 -14.52 25.32
N GLY A 28 6.43 -15.44 25.65
CA GLY A 28 6.65 -16.37 26.76
C GLY A 28 5.45 -17.28 27.09
N ALA A 29 5.70 -18.58 26.93
CA ALA A 29 5.09 -19.73 27.60
C ALA A 29 3.65 -20.17 27.25
N ILE A 30 3.56 -21.17 26.36
CA ILE A 30 2.49 -22.18 26.34
C ILE A 30 3.17 -23.51 26.69
N ASP A 31 2.76 -24.13 27.81
CA ASP A 31 3.18 -25.47 28.20
C ASP A 31 1.97 -26.42 28.22
N ASN A 32 2.26 -27.66 27.82
CA ASN A 32 1.34 -28.74 27.46
C ASN A 32 0.50 -29.29 28.62
N ALA A 33 -0.71 -29.78 28.29
CA ALA A 33 -1.38 -30.80 29.10
C ALA A 33 -2.06 -31.83 28.18
N ASP A 34 -1.59 -33.07 28.32
CA ASP A 34 -1.98 -34.28 27.59
C ASP A 34 -3.47 -34.65 27.72
N TYR A 35 -4.10 -34.97 26.59
CA TYR A 35 -5.36 -35.71 26.55
C TYR A 35 -5.05 -37.22 26.38
N GLY A 36 -5.13 -37.96 27.48
CA GLY A 36 -5.08 -39.43 27.47
C GLY A 36 -6.40 -40.02 26.98
N LEU A 37 -6.33 -40.73 25.86
CA LEU A 37 -7.35 -41.67 25.37
C LEU A 37 -7.48 -42.86 26.33
N ILE A 38 -8.71 -43.21 26.75
CA ILE A 38 -9.01 -44.55 27.27
C ILE A 38 -10.27 -45.08 26.59
N SER A 39 -10.08 -46.18 25.86
CA SER A 39 -11.10 -47.00 25.22
C SER A 39 -11.62 -48.11 26.15
N SER A 40 -12.95 -48.20 26.21
CA SER A 40 -13.84 -49.36 26.38
C SER A 40 -13.48 -50.59 27.25
N SER A 41 -14.50 -50.94 28.06
CA SER A 41 -15.00 -52.28 28.46
C SER A 41 -14.51 -52.88 29.78
N THR A 42 -15.39 -52.94 30.78
CA THR A 42 -15.97 -54.20 31.33
C THR A 42 -17.04 -53.91 32.40
N THR A 43 -18.05 -54.78 32.41
CA THR A 43 -19.26 -54.85 33.26
C THR A 43 -18.98 -55.13 34.74
N SER A 44 -19.57 -54.36 35.67
CA SER A 44 -20.18 -54.87 36.92
C SER A 44 -20.89 -53.77 37.75
N THR A 45 -22.19 -53.99 38.00
CA THR A 45 -23.00 -53.60 39.19
C THR A 45 -22.70 -52.31 39.97
N GLN A 46 -23.70 -51.43 39.98
CA GLN A 46 -23.79 -50.08 40.55
C GLN A 46 -23.50 -49.98 42.07
N THR A 47 -22.56 -49.10 42.41
CA THR A 47 -22.68 -48.22 43.59
C THR A 47 -22.55 -46.79 43.07
N GLY A 48 -23.65 -46.03 43.06
CA GLY A 48 -23.66 -44.65 42.57
C GLY A 48 -22.63 -43.82 43.32
N THR A 49 -21.73 -43.16 42.59
CA THR A 49 -20.87 -42.13 43.17
C THR A 49 -21.75 -41.11 43.90
N PRO A 50 -21.44 -40.75 45.15
CA PRO A 50 -22.24 -39.79 45.91
C PRO A 50 -22.38 -38.48 45.13
N PRO A 51 -23.53 -37.79 45.25
CA PRO A 51 -23.76 -36.54 44.54
C PRO A 51 -22.67 -35.54 44.92
N LYS A 52 -22.14 -34.83 43.92
CA LYS A 52 -21.08 -33.84 44.09
C LYS A 52 -21.62 -32.46 43.78
N LEU A 53 -21.21 -31.45 44.55
CA LEU A 53 -21.50 -30.05 44.27
C LEU A 53 -20.64 -29.56 43.10
N PHE A 54 -19.32 -29.72 43.21
CA PHE A 54 -18.35 -29.45 42.15
C PHE A 54 -18.07 -30.73 41.38
N GLY A 55 -18.19 -30.69 40.04
CA GLY A 55 -18.07 -31.90 39.22
C GLY A 55 -19.34 -32.74 39.11
N GLY A 56 -20.46 -32.31 39.69
CA GLY A 56 -21.77 -32.95 39.54
C GLY A 56 -22.62 -32.32 38.44
N PRO A 57 -23.58 -33.05 37.85
CA PRO A 57 -24.49 -32.51 36.85
C PRO A 57 -25.49 -31.53 37.49
N LEU A 58 -25.98 -30.57 36.71
CA LEU A 58 -27.15 -29.77 37.08
C LEU A 58 -28.40 -30.65 36.96
N ASP A 59 -29.26 -30.65 37.97
CA ASP A 59 -30.51 -31.43 37.92
C ASP A 59 -31.54 -30.68 37.08
N GLU A 60 -31.96 -31.23 35.94
CA GLU A 60 -32.91 -30.57 35.04
C GLU A 60 -34.38 -30.79 35.43
N SER A 61 -34.66 -31.70 36.38
CA SER A 61 -36.02 -32.09 36.77
C SER A 61 -36.74 -31.07 37.64
N ASP A 62 -36.00 -30.22 38.35
CA ASP A 62 -36.57 -29.26 39.31
C ASP A 62 -35.76 -27.94 39.37
N PRO A 63 -36.38 -26.79 39.02
CA PRO A 63 -35.79 -25.46 39.16
C PRO A 63 -35.30 -25.11 40.58
N SER A 64 -35.83 -25.79 41.59
CA SER A 64 -35.47 -25.59 43.00
C SER A 64 -34.12 -26.25 43.39
N LYS A 65 -33.51 -27.03 42.48
CA LYS A 65 -32.27 -27.78 42.71
C LYS A 65 -31.01 -27.09 42.18
N VAL A 66 -30.98 -25.76 42.18
CA VAL A 66 -29.71 -25.00 42.09
C VAL A 66 -29.10 -24.88 43.48
N PRO A 67 -27.83 -25.27 43.69
CA PRO A 67 -27.21 -25.22 45.01
C PRO A 67 -27.18 -23.80 45.61
N GLN A 68 -27.68 -23.67 46.83
CA GLN A 68 -27.77 -22.40 47.57
C GLN A 68 -26.38 -21.78 47.77
N PHE A 69 -25.35 -22.57 48.05
CA PHE A 69 -23.96 -22.11 48.11
C PHE A 69 -23.52 -21.29 46.88
N ILE A 70 -23.96 -21.65 45.68
CA ILE A 70 -23.61 -20.92 44.44
C ILE A 70 -24.38 -19.60 44.37
N LEU A 71 -25.65 -19.60 44.75
CA LEU A 71 -26.46 -18.38 44.82
C LEU A 71 -25.90 -17.42 45.89
N ASP A 72 -25.55 -17.92 47.08
CA ASP A 72 -24.94 -17.14 48.16
C ASP A 72 -23.60 -16.51 47.73
N THR A 73 -22.80 -17.25 46.95
CA THR A 73 -21.53 -16.73 46.40
C THR A 73 -21.77 -15.60 45.40
N ILE A 74 -22.77 -15.75 44.52
CA ILE A 74 -23.16 -14.70 43.57
C ILE A 74 -23.67 -13.46 44.34
N ASP A 75 -24.53 -13.65 45.34
CA ASP A 75 -25.09 -12.58 46.16
C ASP A 75 -24.01 -11.84 46.98
N TYR A 76 -23.03 -12.57 47.52
CA TYR A 76 -21.87 -11.98 48.20
C TYR A 76 -21.06 -11.09 47.23
N LEU A 77 -20.74 -11.58 46.03
CA LEU A 77 -20.02 -10.80 45.02
C LEU A 77 -20.85 -9.61 44.51
N MET A 78 -22.17 -9.76 44.37
CA MET A 78 -23.07 -8.68 44.01
C MET A 78 -23.09 -7.57 45.07
N LYS A 79 -22.97 -7.95 46.36
CA LYS A 79 -23.01 -7.01 47.47
C LYS A 79 -21.66 -6.33 47.75
N HIS A 80 -20.55 -7.04 47.53
CA HIS A 80 -19.23 -6.61 48.01
C HIS A 80 -18.15 -6.51 46.92
N GLY A 81 -18.33 -7.17 45.78
CA GLY A 81 -17.31 -7.29 44.73
C GLY A 81 -17.35 -6.24 43.63
N LEU A 82 -18.44 -5.46 43.51
CA LEU A 82 -18.69 -4.64 42.32
C LEU A 82 -17.58 -3.62 42.01
N GLU A 83 -16.95 -3.01 43.01
CA GLU A 83 -15.90 -2.01 42.82
C GLU A 83 -14.47 -2.57 42.93
N THR A 84 -14.32 -3.88 43.16
CA THR A 84 -13.00 -4.48 43.39
C THR A 84 -12.17 -4.53 42.11
N GLU A 85 -11.04 -3.82 42.10
CA GLU A 85 -10.13 -3.78 40.95
C GLU A 85 -9.72 -5.18 40.48
N GLY A 86 -9.95 -5.46 39.19
CA GLY A 86 -9.56 -6.71 38.56
C GLY A 86 -10.36 -7.93 39.02
N ILE A 87 -11.55 -7.75 39.62
CA ILE A 87 -12.44 -8.87 39.99
C ILE A 87 -12.56 -9.90 38.85
N PHE A 88 -12.54 -11.20 39.19
CA PHE A 88 -12.37 -12.34 38.27
C PHE A 88 -11.02 -12.51 37.55
N ARG A 89 -10.12 -11.51 37.55
CA ARG A 89 -8.72 -11.67 37.11
C ARG A 89 -7.74 -11.91 38.25
N LEU A 90 -8.13 -11.56 39.48
CA LEU A 90 -7.31 -11.77 40.68
C LEU A 90 -7.00 -13.27 40.89
N SER A 91 -5.75 -13.53 41.27
CA SER A 91 -5.30 -14.86 41.69
C SER A 91 -5.69 -15.13 43.15
N THR A 92 -5.86 -16.40 43.53
CA THR A 92 -6.19 -16.79 44.90
C THR A 92 -5.27 -17.91 45.39
N HIS A 93 -5.33 -18.23 46.69
CA HIS A 93 -4.64 -19.37 47.26
C HIS A 93 -5.28 -20.70 46.82
N GLU A 94 -4.65 -21.38 45.87
CA GLU A 94 -5.14 -22.63 45.29
C GLU A 94 -5.37 -23.75 46.32
N THR A 95 -4.52 -23.84 47.34
CA THR A 95 -4.65 -24.82 48.43
C THR A 95 -5.94 -24.58 49.23
N ARG A 96 -6.21 -23.34 49.64
CA ARG A 96 -7.43 -22.95 50.34
C ARG A 96 -8.69 -23.26 49.51
N LYS A 97 -8.62 -23.02 48.20
CA LYS A 97 -9.72 -23.27 47.26
C LYS A 97 -10.01 -24.77 47.15
N ALA A 98 -8.97 -25.59 46.95
CA ALA A 98 -9.07 -27.05 46.89
C ALA A 98 -9.65 -27.62 48.20
N ASP A 99 -9.18 -27.14 49.36
CA ASP A 99 -9.70 -27.55 50.66
C ASP A 99 -11.20 -27.23 50.83
N LEU A 100 -11.63 -26.03 50.40
CA LEU A 100 -13.04 -25.66 50.45
C LEU A 100 -13.89 -26.54 49.53
N ILE A 101 -13.46 -26.76 48.28
CA ILE A 101 -14.16 -27.61 47.31
C ILE A 101 -14.34 -29.03 47.86
N ASN A 102 -13.29 -29.62 48.43
CA ASN A 102 -13.35 -30.95 49.02
C ASN A 102 -14.33 -31.00 50.20
N LYS A 103 -14.27 -30.03 51.12
CA LYS A 103 -15.20 -29.93 52.26
C LYS A 103 -16.65 -29.78 51.81
N MET A 104 -16.91 -28.96 50.79
CA MET A 104 -18.26 -28.73 50.29
C MET A 104 -18.81 -29.95 49.57
N ASN A 105 -18.01 -30.64 48.75
CA ASN A 105 -18.40 -31.90 48.12
C ASN A 105 -18.73 -32.99 49.15
N GLN A 106 -17.94 -33.09 50.24
CA GLN A 106 -18.21 -34.02 51.32
C GLN A 106 -19.55 -33.72 52.02
N ARG A 107 -19.82 -32.45 52.35
CA ARG A 107 -21.11 -32.05 52.95
C ARG A 107 -22.28 -32.33 52.01
N TYR A 108 -22.12 -31.99 50.73
CA TYR A 108 -23.14 -32.19 49.71
C TYR A 108 -23.50 -33.68 49.52
N ALA A 109 -22.54 -34.59 49.70
CA ALA A 109 -22.77 -36.02 49.65
C ALA A 109 -23.52 -36.58 50.89
N THR A 110 -23.45 -35.91 52.04
CA THR A 110 -23.98 -36.43 53.31
C THR A 110 -25.31 -35.80 53.74
N GLU A 111 -25.63 -34.62 53.22
CA GLU A 111 -26.83 -33.87 53.59
C GLU A 111 -28.10 -34.42 52.92
N LYS A 112 -29.23 -34.34 53.64
CA LYS A 112 -30.53 -34.86 53.17
C LYS A 112 -31.17 -33.97 52.09
N ASP A 113 -30.97 -32.66 52.19
CA ASP A 113 -31.35 -31.67 51.17
C ASP A 113 -30.13 -30.80 50.82
N PRO A 114 -29.16 -31.38 50.09
CA PRO A 114 -27.85 -30.77 49.90
C PRO A 114 -27.92 -29.47 49.07
N TYR A 115 -29.00 -29.25 48.32
CA TYR A 115 -29.21 -28.03 47.53
C TYR A 115 -29.50 -26.81 48.39
N ARG A 116 -30.08 -26.98 49.59
CA ARG A 116 -30.48 -25.87 50.46
C ARG A 116 -29.68 -25.78 51.75
N THR A 117 -29.20 -26.90 52.28
CA THR A 117 -28.48 -26.92 53.56
C THR A 117 -26.98 -26.61 53.41
N VAL A 118 -26.38 -26.96 52.27
CA VAL A 118 -24.97 -26.65 52.00
C VAL A 118 -24.84 -25.17 51.60
N THR A 119 -24.36 -24.36 52.54
CA THR A 119 -24.15 -22.91 52.41
C THR A 119 -22.76 -22.52 52.92
N PHE A 120 -22.31 -21.31 52.59
CA PHE A 120 -21.04 -20.77 53.08
C PHE A 120 -21.12 -19.27 53.25
N GLN A 121 -20.65 -18.78 54.39
CA GLN A 121 -20.52 -17.37 54.66
C GLN A 121 -19.06 -16.97 54.54
N TYR A 122 -18.80 -16.04 53.62
CA TYR A 122 -17.47 -15.45 53.46
C TYR A 122 -17.16 -14.55 54.67
N PRO A 123 -15.98 -14.69 55.31
CA PRO A 123 -15.67 -14.14 56.64
C PRO A 123 -15.52 -12.62 56.68
N ASN A 124 -15.21 -11.97 55.57
CA ASN A 124 -14.99 -10.52 55.48
C ASN A 124 -15.19 -10.04 54.04
N THR A 125 -14.97 -8.74 53.79
CA THR A 125 -15.11 -8.09 52.47
C THR A 125 -13.77 -7.61 51.92
N SER A 126 -12.66 -8.26 52.33
CA SER A 126 -11.33 -7.93 51.81
C SER A 126 -11.19 -8.33 50.35
N THR A 127 -10.29 -7.67 49.63
CA THR A 127 -9.97 -8.00 48.22
C THR A 127 -9.57 -9.46 48.06
N ASP A 128 -8.80 -10.03 49.00
CA ASP A 128 -8.39 -11.44 48.97
C ASP A 128 -9.58 -12.40 49.08
N GLU A 129 -10.57 -12.05 49.91
CA GLU A 129 -11.78 -12.85 50.07
C GLU A 129 -12.71 -12.76 48.85
N ILE A 130 -12.80 -11.58 48.23
CA ILE A 130 -13.54 -11.37 46.98
C ILE A 130 -12.86 -12.12 45.82
N ALA A 131 -11.53 -12.12 45.75
CA ALA A 131 -10.75 -12.91 44.79
C ALA A 131 -10.97 -14.41 45.00
N PHE A 132 -10.99 -14.86 46.26
CA PHE A 132 -11.29 -16.23 46.64
C PHE A 132 -12.70 -16.66 46.21
N ALA A 133 -13.74 -15.89 46.56
CA ALA A 133 -15.12 -16.14 46.14
C ALA A 133 -15.27 -16.18 44.61
N SER A 134 -14.62 -15.23 43.90
CA SER A 134 -14.61 -15.17 42.44
C SER A 134 -13.99 -16.42 41.81
N ALA A 135 -12.89 -16.92 42.38
CA ALA A 135 -12.20 -18.11 41.89
C ALA A 135 -13.00 -19.40 42.16
N VAL A 136 -13.64 -19.51 43.33
CA VAL A 136 -14.54 -20.62 43.68
C VAL A 136 -15.72 -20.67 42.71
N LEU A 137 -16.33 -19.52 42.42
CA LEU A 137 -17.45 -19.43 41.49
C LEU A 137 -17.06 -19.86 40.07
N LYS A 138 -15.95 -19.34 39.53
CA LYS A 138 -15.44 -19.78 38.21
C LYS A 138 -15.13 -21.28 38.18
N HIS A 139 -14.55 -21.81 39.26
CA HIS A 139 -14.24 -23.24 39.36
C HIS A 139 -15.50 -24.11 39.33
N TYR A 140 -16.60 -23.68 39.98
CA TYR A 140 -17.87 -24.40 39.90
C TYR A 140 -18.33 -24.61 38.45
N PHE A 141 -18.45 -23.52 37.68
CA PHE A 141 -18.89 -23.60 36.28
C PHE A 141 -17.93 -24.40 35.41
N ARG A 142 -16.61 -24.21 35.58
CA ARG A 142 -15.59 -24.98 34.86
C ARG A 142 -15.60 -26.48 35.18
N SER A 143 -16.03 -26.83 36.39
CA SER A 143 -16.08 -28.22 36.85
C SER A 143 -17.35 -28.95 36.40
N LEU A 144 -18.35 -28.27 35.85
CA LEU A 144 -19.59 -28.92 35.42
C LEU A 144 -19.28 -30.01 34.36
N PRO A 145 -19.83 -31.23 34.47
CA PRO A 145 -19.65 -32.29 33.48
C PRO A 145 -20.11 -31.87 32.08
N VAL A 146 -21.11 -31.01 32.02
CA VAL A 146 -21.65 -30.38 30.82
C VAL A 146 -21.57 -28.87 31.02
N PRO A 147 -21.03 -28.08 30.07
CA PRO A 147 -20.93 -26.64 30.21
C PRO A 147 -22.30 -26.00 30.42
N LEU A 148 -22.29 -24.83 31.06
CA LEU A 148 -23.51 -24.09 31.35
C LEU A 148 -24.34 -23.82 30.08
N ILE A 149 -23.68 -23.39 29.00
CA ILE A 149 -24.26 -23.45 27.65
C ILE A 149 -23.96 -24.86 27.13
N VAL A 150 -25.00 -25.68 27.09
CA VAL A 150 -24.89 -27.10 26.76
C VAL A 150 -24.33 -27.30 25.34
N PRO A 151 -23.52 -28.34 25.08
CA PRO A 151 -22.89 -28.56 23.78
C PRO A 151 -23.86 -28.59 22.60
N GLN A 152 -25.09 -29.07 22.83
CA GLN A 152 -26.16 -29.12 21.82
C GLN A 152 -26.57 -27.73 21.33
N LEU A 153 -26.38 -26.69 22.15
CA LEU A 153 -26.67 -25.30 21.81
C LEU A 153 -25.41 -24.50 21.47
N TYR A 154 -24.22 -25.10 21.51
CA TYR A 154 -22.96 -24.40 21.22
C TYR A 154 -23.01 -23.69 19.87
N GLU A 155 -23.34 -24.40 18.78
CA GLU A 155 -23.43 -23.80 17.45
C GLU A 155 -24.56 -22.78 17.34
N THR A 156 -25.67 -22.96 18.08
CA THR A 156 -26.76 -21.99 18.15
C THR A 156 -26.26 -20.65 18.70
N PHE A 157 -25.54 -20.67 19.82
CA PHE A 157 -24.90 -19.49 20.39
C PHE A 157 -23.81 -18.93 19.47
N MET A 158 -22.92 -19.76 18.93
CA MET A 158 -21.85 -19.32 18.04
C MET A 158 -22.35 -18.76 16.71
N SER A 159 -23.52 -19.16 16.23
CA SER A 159 -24.12 -18.62 15.01
C SER A 159 -24.43 -17.12 15.14
N THR A 160 -24.71 -16.64 16.35
CA THR A 160 -25.01 -15.22 16.64
C THR A 160 -23.81 -14.30 16.42
N ALA A 161 -22.58 -14.82 16.55
CA ALA A 161 -21.36 -14.05 16.34
C ALA A 161 -21.15 -13.62 14.87
N ARG A 162 -21.91 -14.20 13.92
CA ARG A 162 -21.78 -13.93 12.48
C ARG A 162 -22.56 -12.71 12.01
N CYS A 163 -23.33 -12.05 12.88
CA CYS A 163 -24.01 -10.80 12.56
C CYS A 163 -23.02 -9.65 12.39
N LYS A 164 -23.11 -8.95 11.24
CA LYS A 164 -22.21 -7.85 10.88
C LYS A 164 -22.79 -6.47 11.15
N ASP A 165 -24.11 -6.37 11.40
CA ASP A 165 -24.81 -5.10 11.57
C ASP A 165 -25.53 -5.01 12.93
N PHE A 166 -25.42 -3.83 13.55
CA PHE A 166 -26.08 -3.31 14.76
C PHE A 166 -26.57 -4.32 15.81
N ASN A 167 -25.96 -4.27 17.02
CA ASN A 167 -26.15 -5.14 18.22
C ASN A 167 -27.55 -5.71 18.50
N GLN A 168 -28.63 -5.08 18.04
CA GLN A 168 -30.01 -5.53 18.26
C GLN A 168 -30.31 -6.92 17.66
N GLU A 169 -29.82 -7.23 16.46
CA GLU A 169 -30.11 -8.52 15.80
C GLU A 169 -29.44 -9.69 16.53
N MET A 170 -28.20 -9.49 16.98
CA MET A 170 -27.47 -10.45 17.80
C MET A 170 -28.20 -10.72 19.12
N SER A 171 -28.68 -9.67 19.79
CA SER A 171 -29.40 -9.77 21.05
C SER A 171 -30.75 -10.48 20.93
N ASP A 172 -31.46 -10.30 19.80
CA ASP A 172 -32.71 -11.05 19.55
C ASP A 172 -32.46 -12.54 19.27
N MET A 173 -31.37 -12.88 18.58
CA MET A 173 -30.99 -14.30 18.40
C MET A 173 -30.49 -14.91 19.70
N LEU A 174 -29.72 -14.19 20.50
CA LEU A 174 -29.28 -14.64 21.81
C LEU A 174 -30.48 -14.85 22.75
N ARG A 175 -31.48 -13.97 22.72
CA ARG A 175 -32.73 -14.15 23.46
C ARG A 175 -33.41 -15.48 23.10
N LYS A 176 -33.47 -15.81 21.81
CA LYS A 176 -34.01 -17.11 21.34
C LYS A 176 -33.13 -18.27 21.80
N ALA A 177 -31.82 -18.19 21.64
CA ALA A 177 -30.88 -19.24 22.04
C ALA A 177 -30.93 -19.53 23.56
N VAL A 178 -30.97 -18.47 24.37
CA VAL A 178 -31.12 -18.53 25.83
C VAL A 178 -32.44 -19.18 26.22
N SER A 179 -33.52 -18.94 25.49
CA SER A 179 -34.84 -19.57 25.76
C SER A 179 -34.87 -21.09 25.54
N LEU A 180 -33.88 -21.66 24.85
CA LEU A 180 -33.74 -23.09 24.62
C LEU A 180 -32.96 -23.81 25.73
N LEU A 181 -32.32 -23.07 26.65
CA LEU A 181 -31.55 -23.66 27.75
C LEU A 181 -32.46 -24.37 28.76
N PRO A 182 -31.99 -25.49 29.35
CA PRO A 182 -32.67 -26.10 30.49
C PRO A 182 -32.88 -25.10 31.63
N SER A 183 -33.93 -25.27 32.43
CA SER A 183 -34.38 -24.31 33.45
C SER A 183 -33.26 -23.86 34.41
N ASN A 184 -32.44 -24.80 34.90
CA ASN A 184 -31.35 -24.49 35.83
C ASN A 184 -30.14 -23.84 35.14
N ASN A 185 -29.83 -24.23 33.91
CA ASN A 185 -28.82 -23.57 33.08
C ASN A 185 -29.21 -22.13 32.77
N LEU A 186 -30.47 -21.90 32.38
CA LEU A 186 -31.03 -20.57 32.14
C LEU A 186 -30.96 -19.70 33.40
N LEU A 187 -31.37 -20.24 34.56
CA LEU A 187 -31.34 -19.51 35.83
C LEU A 187 -29.91 -19.08 36.20
N LEU A 188 -28.96 -20.01 36.15
CA LEU A 188 -27.56 -19.72 36.46
C LEU A 188 -26.90 -18.79 35.45
N LEU A 189 -27.17 -18.96 34.15
CA LEU A 189 -26.65 -18.06 33.10
C LEU A 189 -27.19 -16.65 33.30
N ARG A 190 -28.49 -16.51 33.62
CA ARG A 190 -29.10 -15.23 33.95
C ARG A 190 -28.43 -14.58 35.16
N LYS A 191 -28.20 -15.34 36.24
CA LYS A 191 -27.56 -14.82 37.47
C LYS A 191 -26.11 -14.37 37.25
N ILE A 192 -25.33 -15.12 36.47
CA ILE A 192 -23.96 -14.72 36.10
C ILE A 192 -23.96 -13.51 35.17
N SER A 193 -24.87 -13.47 34.19
CA SER A 193 -24.98 -12.33 33.28
C SER A 193 -25.41 -11.06 34.01
N GLU A 194 -26.31 -11.19 35.00
CA GLU A 194 -26.72 -10.10 35.90
C GLU A 194 -25.54 -9.58 36.73
N LEU A 195 -24.75 -10.47 37.35
CA LEU A 195 -23.55 -10.10 38.10
C LEU A 195 -22.50 -9.41 37.23
N CYS A 196 -22.22 -9.95 36.04
CA CYS A 196 -21.25 -9.36 35.12
C CYS A 196 -21.72 -8.01 34.58
N ASN A 197 -23.02 -7.89 34.24
CA ASN A 197 -23.61 -6.60 33.86
C ASN A 197 -23.48 -5.58 35.01
N ALA A 198 -23.76 -5.98 36.26
CA ALA A 198 -23.61 -5.12 37.42
C ALA A 198 -22.15 -4.66 37.63
N ILE A 199 -21.18 -5.57 37.57
CA ILE A 199 -19.75 -5.25 37.68
C ILE A 199 -19.32 -4.29 36.58
N SER A 200 -19.77 -4.50 35.34
CA SER A 200 -19.39 -3.66 34.20
C SER A 200 -19.78 -2.17 34.36
N LYS A 201 -20.81 -1.87 35.15
CA LYS A 201 -21.24 -0.50 35.47
C LYS A 201 -20.24 0.25 36.35
N TYR A 202 -19.36 -0.46 37.05
CA TYR A 202 -18.29 0.09 37.88
C TYR A 202 -16.92 -0.03 37.20
N SER A 203 -16.89 -0.22 35.87
CA SER A 203 -15.66 -0.41 35.07
C SER A 203 -14.65 0.73 35.19
N SER A 204 -15.07 1.94 35.57
CA SER A 204 -14.17 3.06 35.87
C SER A 204 -13.32 2.84 37.13
N SER A 205 -13.84 2.11 38.12
CA SER A 205 -13.15 1.78 39.37
C SER A 205 -12.49 0.41 39.26
N ASN A 206 -13.26 -0.61 38.89
CA ASN A 206 -12.81 -2.00 38.92
C ASN A 206 -12.01 -2.44 37.67
N ARG A 207 -12.00 -1.64 36.59
CA ARG A 207 -11.34 -1.91 35.29
C ARG A 207 -11.88 -3.11 34.51
N MET A 208 -13.07 -3.60 34.83
CA MET A 208 -13.73 -4.77 34.23
C MET A 208 -14.92 -4.36 33.37
N THR A 209 -14.70 -4.16 32.06
CA THR A 209 -15.79 -4.02 31.06
C THR A 209 -16.43 -5.38 30.73
N CYS A 210 -17.55 -5.40 30.00
CA CYS A 210 -18.17 -6.64 29.53
C CYS A 210 -17.22 -7.50 28.68
N GLU A 211 -16.36 -6.87 27.87
CA GLU A 211 -15.33 -7.55 27.09
C GLU A 211 -14.24 -8.15 27.99
N ASN A 212 -13.79 -7.41 29.01
CA ASN A 212 -12.81 -7.93 29.97
C ASN A 212 -13.37 -9.09 30.81
N LEU A 213 -14.66 -9.03 31.14
CA LEU A 213 -15.38 -10.09 31.84
C LEU A 213 -15.63 -11.29 30.93
N SER A 214 -15.91 -11.09 29.64
CA SER A 214 -16.17 -12.18 28.70
C SER A 214 -14.94 -13.06 28.50
N VAL A 215 -13.73 -12.49 28.48
CA VAL A 215 -12.47 -13.25 28.49
C VAL A 215 -12.36 -14.15 29.72
N CYS A 216 -12.80 -13.66 30.89
CA CYS A 216 -12.72 -14.42 32.14
C CYS A 216 -13.78 -15.53 32.21
N TRP A 217 -14.95 -15.31 31.59
CA TRP A 217 -16.13 -16.16 31.75
C TRP A 217 -16.35 -17.16 30.62
N GLN A 218 -16.04 -16.79 29.37
CA GLN A 218 -16.19 -17.64 28.18
C GLN A 218 -15.69 -19.08 28.41
N PRO A 219 -14.46 -19.34 28.86
CA PRO A 219 -13.97 -20.71 29.02
C PRO A 219 -14.69 -21.52 30.11
N ASN A 220 -15.49 -20.88 30.98
CA ASN A 220 -16.23 -21.54 32.05
C ASN A 220 -17.70 -21.82 31.68
N ILE A 221 -18.27 -21.10 30.70
CA ILE A 221 -19.69 -21.22 30.35
C ILE A 221 -19.95 -21.64 28.91
N LEU A 222 -19.02 -21.38 27.99
CA LEU A 222 -19.16 -21.63 26.55
C LEU A 222 -17.83 -22.17 25.98
N TYR A 223 -17.72 -23.47 25.78
CA TYR A 223 -16.54 -24.08 25.14
C TYR A 223 -16.95 -25.01 23.99
N ASN A 224 -16.07 -25.12 22.99
CA ASN A 224 -16.32 -25.93 21.80
C ASN A 224 -16.26 -27.43 22.16
N PRO A 225 -17.26 -28.24 21.81
CA PRO A 225 -17.22 -29.69 22.00
C PRO A 225 -16.21 -30.41 21.08
N SER A 226 -15.67 -29.76 20.05
CA SER A 226 -14.59 -30.29 19.20
C SER A 226 -13.28 -30.41 19.99
N HIS A 227 -12.61 -31.55 19.89
CA HIS A 227 -11.27 -31.78 20.47
C HIS A 227 -10.14 -31.13 19.64
N ASP A 228 -10.45 -30.42 18.55
CA ASP A 228 -9.46 -29.69 17.76
C ASP A 228 -9.11 -28.34 18.40
N PHE A 229 -7.95 -28.30 19.05
CA PHE A 229 -7.38 -27.11 19.67
C PHE A 229 -7.24 -25.91 18.71
N MET A 230 -6.94 -26.15 17.43
CA MET A 230 -6.77 -25.08 16.44
C MET A 230 -8.12 -24.48 16.03
N GLU A 231 -9.19 -25.27 16.04
CA GLU A 231 -10.54 -24.80 15.82
C GLU A 231 -11.06 -24.00 17.02
N GLN A 232 -10.73 -24.44 18.24
CA GLN A 232 -11.02 -23.72 19.48
C GLN A 232 -10.39 -22.32 19.49
N MET A 233 -9.10 -22.22 19.16
CA MET A 233 -8.36 -20.95 19.06
C MET A 233 -9.00 -19.98 18.06
N LYS A 234 -9.37 -20.48 16.86
CA LYS A 234 -9.96 -19.63 15.80
C LYS A 234 -11.31 -19.03 16.20
N ARG A 235 -12.10 -19.74 17.00
CA ARG A 235 -13.47 -19.33 17.38
C ARG A 235 -13.54 -18.66 18.76
N THR A 236 -12.41 -18.50 19.44
CA THR A 236 -12.35 -17.90 20.79
C THR A 236 -12.81 -16.44 20.79
N GLY A 237 -12.41 -15.64 19.79
CA GLY A 237 -12.85 -14.25 19.68
C GLY A 237 -14.37 -14.13 19.50
N ASP A 238 -14.95 -14.97 18.63
CA ASP A 238 -16.40 -15.03 18.41
C ASP A 238 -17.15 -15.46 19.68
N ALA A 239 -16.63 -16.46 20.40
CA ALA A 239 -17.22 -16.94 21.65
C ALA A 239 -17.16 -15.87 22.75
N GLN A 240 -16.06 -15.11 22.83
CA GLN A 240 -15.93 -13.98 23.74
C GLN A 240 -16.90 -12.85 23.38
N ASN A 241 -17.14 -12.61 22.09
CA ASN A 241 -18.12 -11.64 21.63
C ASN A 241 -19.55 -12.05 22.04
N VAL A 242 -19.90 -13.33 21.84
CA VAL A 242 -21.19 -13.88 22.31
C VAL A 242 -21.40 -13.63 23.80
N VAL A 243 -20.39 -13.96 24.62
CA VAL A 243 -20.47 -13.78 26.07
C VAL A 243 -20.47 -12.31 26.46
N ALA A 244 -19.72 -11.45 25.77
CA ALA A 244 -19.76 -10.01 26.00
C ALA A 244 -21.16 -9.45 25.76
N THR A 245 -21.83 -9.84 24.67
CA THR A 245 -23.19 -9.39 24.34
C THR A 245 -24.22 -9.89 25.36
N LEU A 246 -24.10 -11.12 25.88
CA LEU A 246 -24.94 -11.62 26.99
C LEU A 246 -24.88 -10.71 28.22
N PHE A 247 -23.71 -10.09 28.48
CA PHE A 247 -23.51 -9.19 29.61
C PHE A 247 -23.95 -7.76 29.29
N THR A 248 -23.57 -7.23 28.13
CA THR A 248 -23.89 -5.86 27.70
C THR A 248 -25.39 -5.68 27.55
N ASP A 249 -26.04 -6.59 26.82
CA ASP A 249 -27.46 -6.51 26.47
C ASP A 249 -28.32 -7.37 27.41
N PHE A 250 -27.87 -7.55 28.67
CA PHE A 250 -28.56 -8.36 29.68
C PHE A 250 -30.06 -8.03 29.78
N ALA A 251 -30.40 -6.74 29.81
CA ALA A 251 -31.79 -6.30 29.88
C ALA A 251 -32.58 -6.75 28.64
N LEU A 252 -32.02 -6.62 27.44
CA LEU A 252 -32.70 -7.06 26.23
C LEU A 252 -32.85 -8.58 26.23
N ILE A 253 -31.79 -9.33 26.46
CA ILE A 253 -31.79 -10.79 26.31
C ILE A 253 -32.63 -11.49 27.40
N PHE A 254 -32.66 -10.95 28.62
CA PHE A 254 -33.30 -11.60 29.77
C PHE A 254 -34.57 -10.90 30.31
N GLN A 255 -35.03 -9.77 29.75
CA GLN A 255 -36.32 -9.17 30.13
C GLN A 255 -37.50 -9.96 29.54
N ALA A 256 -38.48 -10.22 30.41
CA ALA A 256 -39.76 -10.80 30.06
C ALA A 256 -40.65 -9.77 29.35
N GLU A 257 -40.83 -9.90 28.04
CA GLU A 257 -42.05 -9.37 27.45
C GLU A 257 -43.23 -10.17 27.98
N LYS A 258 -44.20 -9.46 28.57
CA LYS A 258 -45.57 -9.94 28.75
C LYS A 258 -46.18 -10.20 27.38
N GLN A 259 -45.87 -11.32 26.73
CA GLN A 259 -46.58 -11.76 25.53
C GLN A 259 -46.93 -13.24 25.59
N LYS A 260 -48.13 -13.49 25.08
CA LYS A 260 -48.90 -14.73 25.08
C LYS A 260 -48.03 -15.94 24.77
N PRO A 261 -48.35 -17.11 25.37
CA PRO A 261 -47.68 -18.35 24.98
C PRO A 261 -47.80 -18.50 23.47
N ILE A 262 -46.66 -18.56 22.78
CA ILE A 262 -46.60 -19.01 21.39
C ILE A 262 -47.31 -20.36 21.37
N SER A 263 -48.46 -20.40 20.70
CA SER A 263 -49.28 -21.59 20.60
C SER A 263 -48.64 -22.54 19.59
N ASN A 264 -47.55 -23.21 19.95
CA ASN A 264 -47.31 -24.56 19.45
C ASN A 264 -48.21 -25.50 20.25
N SER A 265 -49.52 -25.41 19.96
CA SER A 265 -50.55 -26.25 20.57
C SER A 265 -50.32 -27.73 20.28
N MET A 266 -49.55 -28.07 19.22
CA MET A 266 -49.20 -29.43 18.86
C MET A 266 -48.09 -30.01 19.76
N GLN A 267 -46.99 -29.28 19.97
CA GLN A 267 -45.91 -29.71 20.91
C GLN A 267 -46.40 -29.73 22.35
N LYS A 268 -47.19 -28.72 22.77
CA LYS A 268 -47.71 -28.66 24.15
C LYS A 268 -48.79 -29.73 24.43
N LYS A 269 -49.66 -30.05 23.46
CA LYS A 269 -50.61 -31.19 23.59
C LYS A 269 -49.92 -32.55 23.55
N PHE A 270 -48.82 -32.69 22.79
CA PHE A 270 -48.03 -33.92 22.77
C PHE A 270 -47.31 -34.16 24.10
N PHE A 271 -46.68 -33.13 24.68
CA PHE A 271 -46.04 -33.20 26.00
C PHE A 271 -47.04 -33.46 27.15
N LEU A 272 -48.24 -32.86 27.11
CA LEU A 272 -49.27 -33.06 28.14
C LEU A 272 -50.01 -34.41 28.02
N GLY A 273 -50.06 -35.02 26.84
CA GLY A 273 -50.69 -36.33 26.64
C GLY A 273 -49.82 -37.52 27.05
N LEU A 274 -48.49 -37.42 26.87
CA LEU A 274 -47.56 -38.53 27.10
C LEU A 274 -46.99 -38.62 28.52
N ALA A 275 -47.18 -37.60 29.36
CA ALA A 275 -46.87 -37.66 30.80
C ALA A 275 -47.69 -38.73 31.56
N SER A 276 -48.66 -39.37 30.89
CA SER A 276 -49.44 -40.49 31.43
C SER A 276 -48.89 -41.89 31.07
N GLN A 277 -47.81 -42.00 30.29
CA GLN A 277 -47.31 -43.30 29.79
C GLN A 277 -45.77 -43.42 29.68
N THR A 278 -44.99 -42.78 30.56
CA THR A 278 -43.52 -42.96 30.59
C THR A 278 -43.08 -43.82 31.76
N THR A 279 -42.64 -45.05 31.48
CA THR A 279 -41.74 -45.87 32.31
C THR A 279 -40.34 -45.81 31.73
N GLU A 280 -39.35 -45.67 32.63
CA GLU A 280 -37.89 -45.84 32.55
C GLU A 280 -37.15 -45.86 31.18
N GLU A 281 -36.10 -45.03 31.12
CA GLU A 281 -34.99 -45.02 30.16
C GLU A 281 -35.29 -44.68 28.68
N GLY A 282 -34.86 -43.48 28.24
CA GLY A 282 -34.22 -43.25 26.92
C GLY A 282 -34.83 -43.80 25.62
N MET A 283 -36.10 -44.21 25.60
CA MET A 283 -36.69 -44.89 24.44
C MET A 283 -37.21 -43.90 23.40
N ALA A 284 -37.00 -44.24 22.12
CA ALA A 284 -37.59 -43.52 21.00
C ALA A 284 -39.12 -43.69 21.05
N VAL A 285 -39.87 -42.58 21.11
CA VAL A 285 -41.34 -42.61 21.20
C VAL A 285 -41.93 -42.58 19.80
N TYR A 286 -42.66 -43.65 19.42
CA TYR A 286 -43.32 -43.77 18.12
C TYR A 286 -44.84 -43.70 18.26
N ASN A 287 -45.47 -42.84 17.46
CA ASN A 287 -46.91 -42.80 17.27
C ASN A 287 -47.23 -42.86 15.77
N GLY A 288 -47.84 -43.94 15.31
CA GLY A 288 -48.14 -44.13 13.89
C GLY A 288 -48.58 -45.54 13.57
N GLU A 289 -48.81 -45.79 12.28
CA GLU A 289 -49.25 -47.08 11.78
C GLU A 289 -48.17 -48.18 11.98
N LYS A 290 -48.61 -49.44 12.08
CA LYS A 290 -47.75 -50.62 12.19
C LYS A 290 -48.28 -51.72 11.28
N ASN A 291 -47.38 -52.53 10.71
CA ASN A 291 -47.78 -53.70 9.92
C ASN A 291 -48.18 -54.89 10.82
N GLU A 292 -48.63 -55.99 10.23
CA GLU A 292 -49.04 -57.23 10.93
C GLU A 292 -47.93 -57.84 11.82
N ARG A 293 -46.66 -57.50 11.56
CA ARG A 293 -45.50 -57.93 12.33
C ARG A 293 -45.15 -56.98 13.48
N GLY A 294 -45.92 -55.91 13.66
CA GLY A 294 -45.70 -54.88 14.69
C GLY A 294 -44.59 -53.87 14.35
N GLU A 295 -44.07 -53.90 13.12
CA GLU A 295 -43.03 -52.97 12.65
C GLU A 295 -43.66 -51.63 12.25
N LYS A 296 -42.95 -50.51 12.46
CA LYS A 296 -43.39 -49.18 12.03
C LYS A 296 -43.59 -49.18 10.51
N HIS A 297 -44.79 -48.81 10.06
CA HIS A 297 -45.18 -48.84 8.65
C HIS A 297 -46.20 -47.73 8.40
N GLY A 298 -46.36 -47.25 7.15
CA GLY A 298 -47.32 -46.18 6.85
C GLY A 298 -46.88 -44.83 7.43
N HIS A 299 -47.82 -43.93 7.73
CA HIS A 299 -47.47 -42.60 8.26
C HIS A 299 -47.29 -42.64 9.79
N GLY A 300 -46.29 -41.90 10.29
CA GLY A 300 -46.04 -41.83 11.72
C GLY A 300 -45.13 -40.68 12.16
N LEU A 301 -45.08 -40.49 13.47
CA LEU A 301 -44.25 -39.53 14.17
C LEU A 301 -43.31 -40.30 15.13
N LEU A 302 -42.02 -40.09 14.99
CA LEU A 302 -40.99 -40.69 15.84
C LEU A 302 -40.16 -39.60 16.51
N MET A 303 -40.15 -39.58 17.84
CA MET A 303 -39.18 -38.83 18.63
C MET A 303 -38.00 -39.74 18.95
N LEU A 304 -36.80 -39.35 18.52
CA LEU A 304 -35.56 -40.06 18.79
C LEU A 304 -35.07 -39.76 20.22
N PRO A 305 -34.26 -40.64 20.82
CA PRO A 305 -33.69 -40.42 22.16
C PRO A 305 -32.87 -39.14 22.29
N ASN A 306 -32.30 -38.67 21.18
CA ASN A 306 -31.54 -37.42 21.10
C ASN A 306 -32.42 -36.16 20.98
N GLY A 307 -33.75 -36.29 21.04
CA GLY A 307 -34.72 -35.20 20.93
C GLY A 307 -35.07 -34.77 19.50
N SER A 308 -34.46 -35.37 18.48
CA SER A 308 -34.84 -35.13 17.08
C SER A 308 -36.19 -35.77 16.77
N VAL A 309 -36.96 -35.17 15.87
CA VAL A 309 -38.32 -35.62 15.54
C VAL A 309 -38.41 -35.90 14.05
N TYR A 310 -38.79 -37.13 13.70
CA TYR A 310 -39.15 -37.52 12.34
C TYR A 310 -40.67 -37.60 12.20
N GLU A 311 -41.21 -37.00 11.15
CA GLU A 311 -42.62 -37.07 10.76
C GLU A 311 -42.68 -37.50 9.29
N GLY A 312 -43.29 -38.65 9.00
CA GLY A 312 -43.34 -39.13 7.61
C GLY A 312 -43.72 -40.59 7.46
N GLU A 313 -43.45 -41.11 6.28
CA GLU A 313 -43.70 -42.49 5.90
C GLU A 313 -42.61 -43.42 6.43
N PHE A 314 -43.03 -44.60 6.90
CA PHE A 314 -42.21 -45.70 7.36
C PHE A 314 -42.44 -46.92 6.48
N LEU A 315 -41.36 -47.64 6.18
CA LEU A 315 -41.40 -48.94 5.52
C LEU A 315 -40.56 -49.92 6.34
N ASN A 316 -41.23 -50.82 7.07
CA ASN A 316 -40.61 -51.90 7.85
C ASN A 316 -39.53 -51.37 8.82
N ASN A 317 -39.95 -50.49 9.74
CA ASN A 317 -39.11 -49.76 10.70
C ASN A 317 -38.16 -48.70 10.15
N LYS A 318 -38.02 -48.56 8.82
CA LYS A 318 -37.13 -47.58 8.18
C LYS A 318 -37.87 -46.34 7.71
N TYR A 319 -37.18 -45.19 7.72
CA TYR A 319 -37.69 -43.96 7.12
C TYR A 319 -37.80 -44.11 5.60
N SER A 320 -38.89 -43.61 5.01
CA SER A 320 -39.12 -43.60 3.56
C SER A 320 -39.07 -42.17 3.01
N LYS A 321 -40.10 -41.37 3.28
CA LYS A 321 -40.20 -39.98 2.86
C LYS A 321 -40.87 -39.16 3.95
N GLY A 322 -40.31 -38.01 4.26
CA GLY A 322 -40.84 -37.20 5.34
C GLY A 322 -39.98 -36.02 5.70
N LYS A 323 -40.20 -35.54 6.91
CA LYS A 323 -39.53 -34.40 7.50
C LYS A 323 -38.81 -34.82 8.79
N LEU A 324 -37.52 -34.54 8.86
CA LEU A 324 -36.69 -34.72 10.05
C LEU A 324 -36.33 -33.35 10.61
N ILE A 325 -36.73 -33.10 11.86
CA ILE A 325 -36.36 -31.92 12.64
C ILE A 325 -35.24 -32.35 13.58
N PHE A 326 -34.05 -31.83 13.36
CA PHE A 326 -32.88 -32.11 14.18
C PHE A 326 -32.96 -31.36 15.51
N VAL A 327 -32.28 -31.86 16.54
CA VAL A 327 -32.22 -31.23 17.87
C VAL A 327 -31.67 -29.79 17.84
N ASN A 328 -30.81 -29.47 16.87
CA ASN A 328 -30.27 -28.12 16.66
C ASN A 328 -31.27 -27.15 15.99
N GLY A 329 -32.48 -27.62 15.63
CA GLY A 329 -33.52 -26.84 14.96
C GLY A 329 -33.47 -26.85 13.44
N ASP A 330 -32.43 -27.42 12.83
CA ASP A 330 -32.36 -27.64 11.39
C ASP A 330 -33.46 -28.63 10.96
N GLN A 331 -33.90 -28.53 9.72
CA GLN A 331 -34.95 -29.37 9.17
C GLN A 331 -34.50 -29.94 7.84
N TYR A 332 -34.73 -31.22 7.65
CA TYR A 332 -34.63 -31.88 6.35
C TYR A 332 -36.00 -32.36 5.91
N GLU A 333 -36.33 -32.19 4.64
CA GLU A 333 -37.53 -32.70 4.00
C GLU A 333 -37.14 -33.38 2.69
N GLY A 334 -37.51 -34.65 2.54
CA GLY A 334 -37.13 -35.45 1.37
C GLY A 334 -37.24 -36.96 1.59
N CYS A 335 -36.58 -37.71 0.71
CA CYS A 335 -36.48 -39.16 0.76
C CYS A 335 -35.33 -39.62 1.68
N PHE A 336 -35.47 -40.82 2.22
CA PHE A 336 -34.52 -41.43 3.12
C PHE A 336 -34.11 -42.80 2.61
N LYS A 337 -32.86 -43.18 2.88
CA LYS A 337 -32.34 -44.52 2.65
C LYS A 337 -31.49 -44.91 3.85
N ASP A 338 -31.75 -46.09 4.40
CA ASP A 338 -31.09 -46.60 5.61
C ASP A 338 -31.17 -45.63 6.81
N ASP A 339 -32.32 -44.98 6.97
CA ASP A 339 -32.63 -43.95 7.99
C ASP A 339 -31.80 -42.65 7.87
N LEU A 340 -31.08 -42.47 6.77
CA LEU A 340 -30.33 -41.25 6.46
C LEU A 340 -30.97 -40.50 5.29
N PRO A 341 -30.96 -39.14 5.31
CA PRO A 341 -31.35 -38.33 4.17
C PRO A 341 -30.65 -38.77 2.87
N ASP A 342 -31.42 -39.11 1.85
CA ASP A 342 -30.90 -39.57 0.56
C ASP A 342 -31.91 -39.25 -0.56
N ASP A 343 -31.69 -38.14 -1.26
CA ASP A 343 -32.64 -37.59 -2.24
C ASP A 343 -31.89 -36.71 -3.26
N ASP A 344 -32.27 -36.78 -4.54
CA ASP A 344 -31.75 -35.86 -5.57
C ASP A 344 -32.27 -34.43 -5.42
N LYS A 345 -33.39 -34.24 -4.72
CA LYS A 345 -34.08 -32.96 -4.52
C LYS A 345 -34.44 -32.74 -3.06
N GLY A 346 -33.58 -33.17 -2.14
CA GLY A 346 -33.75 -32.96 -0.71
C GLY A 346 -33.71 -31.46 -0.36
N VAL A 347 -34.51 -31.06 0.64
CA VAL A 347 -34.59 -29.68 1.11
C VAL A 347 -34.08 -29.60 2.54
N PHE A 348 -33.00 -28.86 2.76
CA PHE A 348 -32.56 -28.49 4.12
C PHE A 348 -32.98 -27.05 4.42
N ARG A 349 -33.59 -26.82 5.57
CA ARG A 349 -33.87 -25.49 6.14
C ARG A 349 -33.06 -25.37 7.41
N PHE A 350 -32.08 -24.49 7.38
CA PHE A 350 -31.17 -24.28 8.49
C PHE A 350 -31.76 -23.26 9.48
N LEU A 351 -31.37 -23.35 10.75
CA LEU A 351 -31.84 -22.44 11.80
C LEU A 351 -31.54 -20.96 11.49
N ASN A 352 -30.46 -20.70 10.75
CA ASN A 352 -30.09 -19.36 10.29
C ASN A 352 -30.97 -18.83 9.13
N SER A 353 -32.05 -19.53 8.78
CA SER A 353 -32.96 -19.24 7.66
C SER A 353 -32.38 -19.48 6.27
N ASP A 354 -31.18 -20.05 6.15
CA ASP A 354 -30.68 -20.52 4.86
C ASP A 354 -31.47 -21.75 4.41
N VAL A 355 -31.66 -21.88 3.10
CA VAL A 355 -32.35 -23.02 2.50
C VAL A 355 -31.45 -23.64 1.45
N TYR A 356 -31.22 -24.94 1.55
CA TYR A 356 -30.61 -25.73 0.51
C TYR A 356 -31.67 -26.58 -0.19
N THR A 357 -31.56 -26.71 -1.50
CA THR A 357 -32.34 -27.64 -2.31
C THR A 357 -31.43 -28.32 -3.32
N GLY A 358 -31.35 -29.64 -3.29
CA GLY A 358 -30.53 -30.38 -4.23
C GLY A 358 -30.19 -31.78 -3.75
N THR A 359 -29.09 -32.30 -4.27
CA THR A 359 -28.68 -33.66 -4.00
C THR A 359 -28.15 -33.83 -2.56
N VAL A 360 -28.67 -34.85 -1.89
CA VAL A 360 -28.30 -35.28 -0.54
C VAL A 360 -28.05 -36.77 -0.59
N ARG A 361 -26.92 -37.23 -0.08
CA ARG A 361 -26.56 -38.66 -0.03
C ARG A 361 -26.05 -38.99 1.36
N GLN A 362 -26.59 -40.04 1.98
CA GLN A 362 -26.14 -40.51 3.30
C GLN A 362 -26.08 -39.39 4.35
N GLY A 363 -27.09 -38.51 4.38
CA GLY A 363 -27.17 -37.39 5.31
C GLY A 363 -26.32 -36.16 4.94
N LYS A 364 -25.50 -36.24 3.88
CA LYS A 364 -24.61 -35.14 3.48
C LYS A 364 -25.13 -34.42 2.25
N VAL A 365 -25.08 -33.10 2.30
CA VAL A 365 -25.32 -32.24 1.13
C VAL A 365 -24.17 -32.40 0.14
N THR A 366 -24.45 -32.97 -1.04
CA THR A 366 -23.42 -33.26 -2.04
C THR A 366 -24.01 -33.36 -3.45
N GLY A 367 -23.23 -33.11 -4.50
CA GLY A 367 -23.73 -33.06 -5.88
C GLY A 367 -24.23 -31.67 -6.24
N PHE A 368 -25.16 -31.55 -7.18
CA PHE A 368 -25.68 -30.25 -7.60
C PHE A 368 -26.80 -29.76 -6.68
N GLY A 369 -26.79 -28.48 -6.35
CA GLY A 369 -27.89 -27.86 -5.61
C GLY A 369 -27.87 -26.34 -5.60
N GLU A 370 -28.89 -25.80 -4.97
CA GLU A 370 -29.13 -24.37 -4.80
C GLU A 370 -29.15 -24.02 -3.30
N PHE A 371 -28.33 -23.05 -2.89
CA PHE A 371 -28.43 -22.41 -1.59
C PHE A 371 -29.07 -21.04 -1.75
N LYS A 372 -30.14 -20.78 -1.00
CA LYS A 372 -30.70 -19.45 -0.78
C LYS A 372 -30.32 -19.01 0.63
N TYR A 373 -29.50 -17.96 0.71
CA TYR A 373 -29.02 -17.43 1.97
C TYR A 373 -30.01 -16.41 2.54
N LYS A 374 -30.00 -16.23 3.85
CA LYS A 374 -30.84 -15.23 4.54
C LYS A 374 -30.65 -13.80 4.03
N ASP A 375 -29.44 -13.46 3.59
CA ASP A 375 -29.10 -12.15 3.01
C ASP A 375 -29.66 -11.95 1.60
N GLY A 376 -30.38 -12.93 1.05
CA GLY A 376 -30.94 -12.91 -0.30
C GLY A 376 -29.98 -13.40 -1.37
N SER A 377 -28.72 -13.69 -1.03
CA SER A 377 -27.75 -14.26 -1.96
C SER A 377 -28.18 -15.66 -2.39
N ILE A 378 -27.87 -16.03 -3.62
CA ILE A 378 -28.23 -17.32 -4.20
C ILE A 378 -26.98 -17.96 -4.77
N TYR A 379 -26.68 -19.19 -4.36
CA TYR A 379 -25.65 -20.02 -4.99
C TYR A 379 -26.29 -21.19 -5.71
N LYS A 380 -25.84 -21.49 -6.92
CA LYS A 380 -26.24 -22.67 -7.71
C LYS A 380 -24.99 -23.35 -8.24
N GLY A 381 -24.78 -24.62 -7.90
CA GLY A 381 -23.60 -25.34 -8.36
C GLY A 381 -23.36 -26.64 -7.61
N GLU A 382 -22.15 -27.15 -7.77
CA GLU A 382 -21.69 -28.37 -7.11
C GLU A 382 -21.36 -28.12 -5.63
N VAL A 383 -21.70 -29.10 -4.80
CA VAL A 383 -21.49 -29.08 -3.37
C VAL A 383 -20.87 -30.40 -2.97
N LEU A 384 -19.93 -30.38 -2.04
CA LEU A 384 -19.31 -31.57 -1.48
C LEU A 384 -19.24 -31.40 0.03
N ASP A 385 -19.87 -32.33 0.76
CA ASP A 385 -19.97 -32.31 2.22
C ASP A 385 -20.41 -30.94 2.78
N GLY A 386 -21.45 -30.35 2.17
CA GLY A 386 -22.00 -29.05 2.56
C GLY A 386 -21.16 -27.83 2.17
N LYS A 387 -20.06 -28.01 1.42
CA LYS A 387 -19.19 -26.92 0.97
C LYS A 387 -19.30 -26.75 -0.54
N ARG A 388 -19.40 -25.51 -1.02
CA ARG A 388 -19.32 -25.18 -2.45
C ARG A 388 -18.02 -25.72 -3.02
N HIS A 389 -18.14 -26.47 -4.10
CA HIS A 389 -17.07 -27.20 -4.75
C HIS A 389 -17.33 -27.22 -6.27
N GLY A 390 -16.36 -27.62 -7.09
CA GLY A 390 -16.57 -27.80 -8.54
C GLY A 390 -17.04 -26.51 -9.21
N LYS A 391 -17.98 -26.61 -10.16
CA LYS A 391 -18.54 -25.44 -10.86
C LYS A 391 -19.73 -24.85 -10.13
N GLY A 392 -19.82 -23.51 -10.09
CA GLY A 392 -21.02 -22.86 -9.56
C GLY A 392 -21.06 -21.35 -9.75
N LEU A 393 -22.28 -20.82 -9.65
CA LEU A 393 -22.62 -19.41 -9.72
C LEU A 393 -23.10 -18.94 -8.34
N ILE A 394 -22.54 -17.86 -7.81
CA ILE A 394 -23.13 -17.10 -6.70
C ILE A 394 -23.57 -15.73 -7.18
N GLU A 395 -24.78 -15.32 -6.80
CA GLU A 395 -25.38 -14.02 -7.06
C GLU A 395 -25.67 -13.33 -5.72
N PHE A 396 -25.28 -12.06 -5.61
CA PHE A 396 -25.54 -11.19 -4.49
C PHE A 396 -26.52 -10.10 -4.92
N TYR A 397 -27.50 -9.79 -4.05
CA TYR A 397 -28.59 -8.87 -4.34
C TYR A 397 -28.61 -7.70 -3.35
N ASP A 398 -29.04 -6.54 -3.82
CA ASP A 398 -29.49 -5.41 -3.02
C ASP A 398 -30.97 -5.15 -3.37
N GLY A 399 -31.87 -5.53 -2.47
CA GLY A 399 -33.29 -5.66 -2.78
C GLY A 399 -33.54 -6.63 -3.94
N SER A 400 -34.15 -6.16 -5.02
CA SER A 400 -34.42 -6.95 -6.23
C SER A 400 -33.30 -6.91 -7.28
N HIS A 401 -32.22 -6.15 -7.06
CA HIS A 401 -31.20 -5.89 -8.07
C HIS A 401 -29.93 -6.70 -7.79
N LYS A 402 -29.43 -7.41 -8.80
CA LYS A 402 -28.15 -8.14 -8.71
C LYS A 402 -26.98 -7.15 -8.72
N VAL A 403 -26.22 -7.12 -7.63
CA VAL A 403 -25.10 -6.18 -7.42
C VAL A 403 -23.73 -6.78 -7.68
N LYS A 404 -23.60 -8.10 -7.48
CA LYS A 404 -22.33 -8.81 -7.65
C LYS A 404 -22.61 -10.27 -7.97
N TYR A 405 -21.80 -10.89 -8.80
CA TYR A 405 -21.86 -12.35 -8.99
C TYR A 405 -20.50 -12.92 -9.38
N TYR A 406 -20.30 -14.19 -9.05
CA TYR A 406 -19.15 -14.98 -9.49
C TYR A 406 -19.62 -16.27 -10.12
N ASP A 407 -19.17 -16.53 -11.34
CA ASP A 407 -19.37 -17.77 -12.08
C ASP A 407 -18.01 -18.43 -12.32
N GLY A 408 -17.78 -19.61 -11.76
CA GLY A 408 -16.49 -20.29 -11.93
C GLY A 408 -16.27 -21.49 -11.04
N ASP A 409 -14.98 -21.80 -10.85
CA ASP A 409 -14.51 -22.91 -10.04
C ASP A 409 -14.51 -22.58 -8.54
N TRP A 410 -14.87 -23.59 -7.75
CA TRP A 410 -14.99 -23.53 -6.30
C TRP A 410 -14.23 -24.67 -5.63
N LYS A 411 -13.62 -24.35 -4.49
CA LYS A 411 -13.02 -25.34 -3.60
C LYS A 411 -13.24 -24.93 -2.15
N ASN A 412 -13.90 -25.78 -1.38
CA ASN A 412 -14.12 -25.58 0.06
C ASN A 412 -14.68 -24.19 0.39
N ASN A 413 -15.77 -23.80 -0.27
CA ASN A 413 -16.43 -22.49 -0.13
C ASN A 413 -15.68 -21.27 -0.68
N LYS A 414 -14.52 -21.44 -1.34
CA LYS A 414 -13.75 -20.33 -1.92
C LYS A 414 -13.71 -20.44 -3.44
N CYS A 415 -13.68 -19.29 -4.12
CA CYS A 415 -13.37 -19.21 -5.55
C CYS A 415 -11.92 -19.66 -5.74
N ASP A 416 -11.71 -20.75 -6.49
CA ASP A 416 -10.41 -21.39 -6.64
C ASP A 416 -10.39 -22.16 -7.97
N GLY A 417 -9.57 -21.72 -8.92
CA GLY A 417 -9.62 -22.14 -10.33
C GLY A 417 -10.03 -20.99 -11.25
N LYS A 418 -10.68 -21.28 -12.37
CA LYS A 418 -11.05 -20.25 -13.36
C LYS A 418 -12.46 -19.72 -13.13
N GLY A 419 -12.67 -18.42 -13.33
CA GLY A 419 -13.99 -17.82 -13.23
C GLY A 419 -14.08 -16.39 -13.70
N THR A 420 -15.29 -15.85 -13.63
CA THR A 420 -15.62 -14.46 -13.90
C THR A 420 -16.33 -13.87 -12.68
N LEU A 421 -15.77 -12.80 -12.13
CA LEU A 421 -16.38 -11.98 -11.08
C LEU A 421 -16.87 -10.67 -11.69
N VAL A 422 -18.14 -10.35 -11.49
CA VAL A 422 -18.74 -9.07 -11.88
C VAL A 422 -19.24 -8.36 -10.63
N ASN A 423 -18.88 -7.09 -10.50
CA ASN A 423 -19.38 -6.20 -9.47
C ASN A 423 -19.99 -4.96 -10.14
N THR A 424 -21.32 -4.89 -10.20
CA THR A 424 -22.04 -3.85 -10.93
C THR A 424 -22.01 -2.51 -10.18
N GLN A 425 -21.84 -2.51 -8.85
CA GLN A 425 -21.77 -1.29 -8.04
C GLN A 425 -20.55 -0.44 -8.37
N ILE A 426 -19.41 -1.08 -8.64
CA ILE A 426 -18.15 -0.42 -9.03
C ILE A 426 -17.82 -0.61 -10.51
N GLN A 427 -18.79 -1.12 -11.29
CA GLN A 427 -18.65 -1.46 -12.72
C GLN A 427 -17.40 -2.29 -13.04
N GLN A 428 -17.02 -3.22 -12.17
CA GLN A 428 -15.80 -4.00 -12.31
C GLN A 428 -16.11 -5.41 -12.83
N VAL A 429 -15.32 -5.90 -13.78
CA VAL A 429 -15.37 -7.28 -14.29
C VAL A 429 -13.95 -7.86 -14.24
N TYR A 430 -13.77 -8.97 -13.56
CA TYR A 430 -12.54 -9.75 -13.63
C TYR A 430 -12.82 -11.12 -14.24
N THR A 431 -12.04 -11.53 -15.23
CA THR A 431 -12.07 -12.88 -15.80
C THR A 431 -10.66 -13.46 -15.77
N GLY A 432 -10.47 -14.58 -15.10
CA GLY A 432 -9.13 -15.16 -14.93
C GLY A 432 -9.09 -16.28 -13.92
N GLU A 433 -7.90 -16.51 -13.38
CA GLU A 433 -7.68 -17.49 -12.30
C GLU A 433 -7.93 -16.88 -10.92
N PHE A 434 -8.33 -17.73 -9.99
CA PHE A 434 -8.62 -17.39 -8.60
C PHE A 434 -7.93 -18.40 -7.69
N LYS A 435 -7.48 -17.92 -6.54
CA LYS A 435 -6.93 -18.77 -5.48
C LYS A 435 -7.37 -18.25 -4.13
N ASN A 436 -8.01 -19.10 -3.33
CA ASN A 436 -8.55 -18.71 -2.03
C ASN A 436 -9.46 -17.46 -2.05
N GLY A 437 -10.17 -17.18 -3.15
CA GLY A 437 -11.05 -16.02 -3.28
C GLY A 437 -10.41 -14.75 -3.84
N PHE A 438 -9.10 -14.76 -4.12
CA PHE A 438 -8.37 -13.62 -4.69
C PHE A 438 -8.04 -13.85 -6.17
N TYR A 439 -7.95 -12.76 -6.95
CA TYR A 439 -7.41 -12.81 -8.31
C TYR A 439 -6.00 -13.40 -8.27
N HIS A 440 -5.74 -14.36 -9.15
CA HIS A 440 -4.49 -15.09 -9.23
C HIS A 440 -4.18 -15.46 -10.68
N GLY A 441 -2.97 -15.92 -10.96
CA GLY A 441 -2.59 -16.45 -12.28
C GLY A 441 -2.86 -15.44 -13.40
N GLN A 442 -3.19 -15.93 -14.60
CA GLN A 442 -3.50 -15.04 -15.72
C GLN A 442 -4.96 -14.54 -15.65
N GLY A 443 -5.17 -13.26 -15.94
CA GLY A 443 -6.52 -12.69 -15.98
C GLY A 443 -6.62 -11.33 -16.67
N VAL A 444 -7.86 -10.89 -16.84
CA VAL A 444 -8.24 -9.59 -17.37
C VAL A 444 -9.18 -8.92 -16.39
N LEU A 445 -8.82 -7.70 -15.96
CA LEU A 445 -9.60 -6.84 -15.11
C LEU A 445 -10.09 -5.62 -15.90
N LEU A 446 -11.40 -5.42 -15.95
CA LEU A 446 -12.08 -4.25 -16.51
C LEU A 446 -12.69 -3.43 -15.37
N SER A 447 -12.50 -2.13 -15.40
CA SER A 447 -13.23 -1.18 -14.54
C SER A 447 -13.97 -0.17 -15.42
N GLY A 448 -15.29 -0.16 -15.35
CA GLY A 448 -16.16 0.73 -16.12
C GLY A 448 -16.16 2.17 -15.59
N LEU A 449 -16.00 2.36 -14.27
CA LEU A 449 -15.93 3.69 -13.65
C LEU A 449 -14.65 4.45 -14.03
N GLU A 450 -13.54 3.72 -14.13
CA GLU A 450 -12.22 4.30 -14.44
C GLU A 450 -11.75 3.94 -15.86
N GLN A 451 -12.65 3.36 -16.68
CA GLN A 451 -12.42 2.92 -18.07
C GLN A 451 -11.04 2.30 -18.33
N TYR A 452 -10.60 1.40 -17.45
CA TYR A 452 -9.32 0.73 -17.60
C TYR A 452 -9.46 -0.76 -17.80
N ARG A 453 -8.58 -1.30 -18.63
CA ARG A 453 -8.39 -2.72 -18.90
C ARG A 453 -6.98 -3.12 -18.52
N CYS A 454 -6.87 -4.00 -17.55
CA CYS A 454 -5.61 -4.54 -17.06
C CYS A 454 -5.54 -6.03 -17.40
N GLU A 455 -4.50 -6.48 -18.07
CA GLU A 455 -4.30 -7.89 -18.44
C GLU A 455 -2.92 -8.37 -17.97
N GLY A 456 -2.86 -9.56 -17.38
CA GLY A 456 -1.59 -10.16 -17.00
C GLY A 456 -1.68 -11.12 -15.82
N GLU A 457 -0.55 -11.28 -15.14
CA GLU A 457 -0.37 -12.16 -13.99
C GLU A 457 -0.80 -11.45 -12.69
N PHE A 458 -1.66 -12.09 -11.90
CA PHE A 458 -2.16 -11.63 -10.62
C PHE A 458 -1.66 -12.53 -9.47
N GLU A 459 -1.40 -11.94 -8.31
CA GLU A 459 -1.04 -12.61 -7.08
C GLU A 459 -1.73 -11.96 -5.88
N ASN A 460 -2.57 -12.74 -5.17
CA ASN A 460 -3.35 -12.29 -4.01
C ASN A 460 -4.18 -11.02 -4.26
N GLY A 461 -4.79 -10.91 -5.43
CA GLY A 461 -5.63 -9.76 -5.80
C GLY A 461 -4.86 -8.61 -6.44
N LEU A 462 -3.52 -8.66 -6.48
CA LEU A 462 -2.66 -7.62 -7.03
C LEU A 462 -2.08 -8.05 -8.37
N ILE A 463 -1.97 -7.13 -9.33
CA ILE A 463 -1.21 -7.39 -10.56
C ILE A 463 0.28 -7.51 -10.22
N LYS A 464 0.91 -8.60 -10.65
CA LYS A 464 2.34 -8.90 -10.45
C LYS A 464 3.17 -8.49 -11.66
N ASN A 465 2.75 -8.93 -12.84
CA ASN A 465 3.33 -8.58 -14.13
C ASN A 465 2.19 -8.44 -15.11
N GLY A 466 1.97 -7.27 -15.68
CA GLY A 466 0.91 -7.13 -16.67
C GLY A 466 1.06 -5.91 -17.54
N PHE A 467 0.19 -5.90 -18.54
CA PHE A 467 0.09 -4.95 -19.62
C PHE A 467 -1.35 -4.41 -19.59
N GLY A 468 -1.51 -3.09 -19.52
CA GLY A 468 -2.81 -2.49 -19.31
C GLY A 468 -3.01 -1.27 -20.19
N TYR A 469 -4.22 -1.10 -20.67
CA TYR A 469 -4.70 0.09 -21.37
C TYR A 469 -5.60 0.87 -20.40
N PHE A 470 -5.33 2.15 -20.21
CA PHE A 470 -6.22 3.07 -19.49
C PHE A 470 -6.70 4.14 -20.47
N THR A 471 -7.96 4.56 -20.41
CA THR A 471 -8.47 5.76 -21.10
C THR A 471 -9.00 6.71 -20.03
N SER A 472 -8.38 7.88 -19.85
CA SER A 472 -8.90 8.89 -18.92
C SER A 472 -10.22 9.47 -19.46
N LEU A 473 -11.26 9.50 -18.63
CA LEU A 473 -12.55 10.11 -18.95
C LEU A 473 -12.54 11.66 -18.95
N ASP A 474 -11.41 12.29 -18.67
CA ASP A 474 -11.26 13.73 -18.75
C ASP A 474 -10.92 14.16 -20.19
N ASN A 475 -11.75 13.87 -21.20
CA ASN A 475 -11.59 14.34 -22.61
C ASN A 475 -10.20 14.17 -23.28
N GLU A 476 -9.20 13.55 -22.64
CA GLU A 476 -7.79 13.69 -23.00
C GLU A 476 -7.23 12.55 -23.86
N HIS A 477 -8.03 11.51 -24.17
CA HIS A 477 -7.64 10.34 -24.98
C HIS A 477 -6.20 9.91 -24.69
N VAL A 478 -5.94 9.60 -23.42
CA VAL A 478 -4.61 9.20 -23.00
C VAL A 478 -4.50 7.69 -23.02
N GLU A 479 -3.85 7.16 -24.05
CA GLU A 479 -3.45 5.76 -24.11
C GLU A 479 -2.13 5.57 -23.36
N TYR A 480 -2.12 4.62 -22.43
CA TYR A 480 -0.93 4.24 -21.68
C TYR A 480 -0.50 2.82 -22.04
N GLU A 481 0.79 2.63 -22.34
CA GLU A 481 1.41 1.31 -22.60
C GLU A 481 2.62 1.10 -21.67
N GLY A 482 2.65 0.01 -20.87
CA GLY A 482 3.77 -0.27 -19.95
C GLY A 482 3.58 -1.41 -18.95
N THR A 483 4.65 -1.72 -18.19
CA THR A 483 4.72 -2.75 -17.13
C THR A 483 4.49 -2.16 -15.74
N TRP A 484 3.61 -2.76 -14.93
CA TRP A 484 3.17 -2.24 -13.62
C TRP A 484 3.82 -2.94 -12.41
N LYS A 485 4.07 -2.19 -11.32
CA LYS A 485 4.17 -2.67 -9.91
C LYS A 485 3.40 -1.71 -8.99
N VAL A 486 2.67 -2.24 -8.01
CA VAL A 486 1.54 -1.55 -7.32
C VAL A 486 1.93 -0.38 -6.39
N LYS A 487 1.01 0.62 -6.37
CA LYS A 487 0.64 1.66 -5.36
C LYS A 487 1.01 3.13 -5.59
N LEU A 488 1.85 3.42 -6.56
CA LEU A 488 2.04 4.75 -7.14
C LEU A 488 2.23 4.45 -8.63
N PHE A 489 1.70 5.24 -9.56
CA PHE A 489 1.96 5.09 -11.00
C PHE A 489 3.48 5.16 -11.24
N THR A 490 4.21 4.06 -11.06
CA THR A 490 5.67 3.99 -11.00
C THR A 490 6.13 2.91 -11.96
N GLY A 491 6.60 3.36 -13.11
CA GLY A 491 7.00 2.50 -14.23
C GLY A 491 7.41 3.34 -15.45
N LYS A 492 8.04 2.69 -16.43
CA LYS A 492 8.25 3.28 -17.76
C LYS A 492 6.95 3.17 -18.54
N MET A 493 6.49 4.28 -19.11
CA MET A 493 5.22 4.32 -19.83
C MET A 493 5.28 5.23 -21.04
N ARG A 494 4.46 4.90 -22.04
CA ARG A 494 4.12 5.78 -23.16
C ARG A 494 2.79 6.47 -22.91
N GLN A 495 2.72 7.79 -23.08
CA GLN A 495 1.51 8.60 -22.90
C GLN A 495 1.24 9.46 -24.17
N PHE A 496 0.00 9.47 -24.67
CA PHE A 496 -0.45 10.27 -25.82
C PHE A 496 -1.52 11.29 -25.40
N SER A 497 -1.48 12.56 -25.83
CA SER A 497 -2.55 13.53 -25.50
C SER A 497 -2.76 14.61 -26.58
N ILE A 498 -3.88 14.51 -27.30
CA ILE A 498 -4.19 15.42 -28.41
C ILE A 498 -4.56 16.84 -27.91
N GLN A 499 -4.96 17.01 -26.65
CA GLN A 499 -5.40 18.31 -26.12
C GLN A 499 -4.27 19.10 -25.42
N THR A 500 -3.36 18.43 -24.73
CA THR A 500 -2.26 19.09 -23.97
C THR A 500 -1.07 19.51 -24.86
N LYS A 501 -1.24 19.47 -26.19
CA LYS A 501 -0.18 19.61 -27.20
C LYS A 501 0.96 18.59 -27.07
N THR A 502 0.76 17.47 -26.36
CA THR A 502 1.77 16.43 -26.15
C THR A 502 1.46 15.21 -27.00
N LEU A 503 2.29 14.93 -28.01
CA LEU A 503 2.08 13.79 -28.88
C LEU A 503 2.48 12.48 -28.20
N GLU A 504 3.65 12.43 -27.56
CA GLU A 504 4.20 11.19 -26.98
C GLU A 504 5.13 11.51 -25.81
N PHE A 505 4.94 10.86 -24.65
CA PHE A 505 5.91 10.87 -23.55
C PHE A 505 6.39 9.46 -23.25
N GLU A 506 7.70 9.23 -23.20
CA GLU A 506 8.34 7.99 -22.75
C GLU A 506 9.24 8.29 -21.54
N GLY A 507 8.91 7.74 -20.37
CA GLY A 507 9.73 7.98 -19.17
C GLY A 507 9.15 7.42 -17.88
N GLU A 508 9.81 7.73 -16.78
CA GLU A 508 9.33 7.38 -15.44
C GLU A 508 8.16 8.30 -15.03
N MET A 509 7.15 7.70 -14.41
CA MET A 509 6.07 8.43 -13.76
C MET A 509 6.09 8.10 -12.27
N VAL A 510 5.60 9.03 -11.45
CA VAL A 510 5.28 8.83 -10.03
C VAL A 510 3.96 9.57 -9.78
N ASN A 511 2.92 8.91 -9.26
CA ASN A 511 1.63 9.54 -8.93
C ASN A 511 0.97 10.32 -10.09
N SER A 512 0.97 9.75 -11.29
CA SER A 512 0.45 10.37 -12.52
C SER A 512 1.19 11.64 -12.95
N LYS A 513 2.41 11.84 -12.45
CA LYS A 513 3.27 12.97 -12.81
C LYS A 513 4.60 12.47 -13.33
N ARG A 514 5.15 13.16 -14.34
CA ARG A 514 6.46 12.85 -14.91
C ARG A 514 7.53 13.07 -13.85
N HIS A 515 8.39 12.08 -13.72
CA HIS A 515 9.47 12.06 -12.74
C HIS A 515 10.71 11.41 -13.36
N GLY A 516 11.89 11.59 -12.77
CA GLY A 516 13.09 10.91 -13.24
C GLY A 516 13.46 11.29 -14.68
N PHE A 517 14.10 10.38 -15.41
CA PHE A 517 14.46 10.63 -16.81
C PHE A 517 13.33 10.26 -17.77
N GLY A 518 13.09 11.11 -18.76
CA GLY A 518 12.13 10.82 -19.82
C GLY A 518 12.32 11.69 -21.07
N LYS A 519 11.52 11.40 -22.08
CA LYS A 519 11.43 12.13 -23.33
C LYS A 519 9.98 12.48 -23.64
N ILE A 520 9.70 13.75 -23.90
CA ILE A 520 8.39 14.25 -24.33
C ILE A 520 8.51 14.83 -25.73
N ILE A 521 7.59 14.47 -26.62
CA ILE A 521 7.42 14.99 -27.98
C ILE A 521 6.11 15.76 -28.01
N TYR A 522 6.16 17.01 -28.44
CA TYR A 522 5.01 17.90 -28.56
C TYR A 522 4.43 17.84 -29.99
N GLN A 523 3.20 18.33 -30.17
CA GLN A 523 2.48 18.29 -31.45
C GLN A 523 3.16 19.04 -32.59
N ASP A 524 3.93 20.08 -32.28
CA ASP A 524 4.71 20.85 -33.25
C ASP A 524 6.04 20.15 -33.63
N GLY A 525 6.26 18.93 -33.13
CA GLY A 525 7.49 18.17 -33.33
C GLY A 525 8.65 18.60 -32.43
N SER A 526 8.48 19.63 -31.60
CA SER A 526 9.45 19.96 -30.56
C SER A 526 9.53 18.82 -29.54
N PHE A 527 10.66 18.67 -28.86
CA PHE A 527 10.81 17.64 -27.84
C PHE A 527 11.74 18.08 -26.72
N TYR A 528 11.55 17.49 -25.55
CA TYR A 528 12.49 17.54 -24.45
C TYR A 528 12.92 16.14 -24.05
N GLU A 529 14.21 15.96 -23.78
CA GLU A 529 14.77 14.74 -23.25
C GLU A 529 15.68 15.10 -22.06
N GLY A 530 15.34 14.61 -20.87
CA GLY A 530 16.04 14.96 -19.64
C GLY A 530 15.28 14.60 -18.38
N GLU A 531 15.66 15.23 -17.27
CA GLU A 531 15.05 14.98 -15.97
C GLU A 531 13.71 15.72 -15.79
N PHE A 532 12.80 15.08 -15.07
CA PHE A 532 11.49 15.60 -14.68
C PHE A 532 11.29 15.50 -13.18
N GLN A 533 10.61 16.49 -12.61
CA GLN A 533 10.08 16.44 -11.26
C GLN A 533 8.67 17.03 -11.26
N GLU A 534 7.68 16.22 -10.87
CA GLU A 534 6.29 16.65 -10.76
C GLU A 534 5.75 17.33 -12.04
N ASN A 535 6.01 16.72 -13.21
CA ASN A 535 5.71 17.25 -14.56
C ASN A 535 6.61 18.39 -15.08
N GLU A 536 7.43 19.01 -14.24
CA GLU A 536 8.31 20.11 -14.66
C GLU A 536 9.66 19.58 -15.15
N MET A 537 10.20 20.16 -16.23
CA MET A 537 11.57 19.85 -16.68
C MET A 537 12.54 20.39 -15.62
N THR A 538 13.44 19.55 -15.14
CA THR A 538 14.40 19.86 -14.08
C THR A 538 15.76 19.26 -14.43
N GLY A 539 16.77 19.49 -13.59
CA GLY A 539 18.06 18.82 -13.72
C GLY A 539 18.76 19.14 -15.04
N LYS A 540 19.36 18.14 -15.69
CA LYS A 540 19.98 18.30 -17.01
C LYS A 540 19.06 17.75 -18.10
N GLY A 541 19.02 18.43 -19.25
CA GLY A 541 18.26 17.96 -20.39
C GLY A 541 18.62 18.66 -21.69
N THR A 542 17.93 18.26 -22.75
CA THR A 542 17.96 18.87 -24.08
C THR A 542 16.54 19.20 -24.50
N PHE A 543 16.29 20.46 -24.85
CA PHE A 543 15.04 20.93 -25.44
C PHE A 543 15.30 21.37 -26.88
N THR A 544 14.54 20.83 -27.83
CA THR A 544 14.64 21.17 -29.25
C THR A 544 13.28 21.67 -29.75
N GLU A 545 13.27 22.84 -30.37
CA GLU A 545 12.11 23.48 -30.97
C GLU A 545 12.53 24.05 -32.33
N GLN A 546 12.04 23.44 -33.42
CA GLN A 546 12.36 23.83 -34.79
C GLN A 546 13.89 23.99 -35.03
N ASP A 547 14.34 25.22 -35.26
CA ASP A 547 15.73 25.62 -35.53
C ASP A 547 16.52 25.98 -34.25
N ARG A 548 15.93 25.77 -33.08
CA ARG A 548 16.49 26.09 -31.77
C ARG A 548 16.69 24.83 -30.94
N SER A 549 17.85 24.68 -30.33
CA SER A 549 18.18 23.59 -29.41
C SER A 549 18.91 24.13 -28.20
N TYR A 550 18.45 23.81 -27.00
CA TYR A 550 19.13 24.10 -25.76
C TYR A 550 19.52 22.81 -25.04
N THR A 551 20.79 22.67 -24.69
CA THR A 551 21.29 21.59 -23.84
C THR A 551 21.93 22.19 -22.60
N GLY A 552 21.40 21.88 -21.42
CA GLY A 552 21.87 22.51 -20.19
C GLY A 552 21.01 22.18 -18.98
N GLN A 553 21.08 23.02 -17.96
CA GLN A 553 20.29 22.84 -16.75
C GLN A 553 18.89 23.47 -16.88
N PHE A 554 17.91 22.82 -16.25
CA PHE A 554 16.52 23.24 -16.19
C PHE A 554 16.08 23.34 -14.73
N LEU A 555 15.25 24.34 -14.44
CA LEU A 555 14.58 24.46 -13.15
C LEU A 555 13.17 24.99 -13.40
N LYS A 556 12.17 24.20 -13.01
CA LYS A 556 10.75 24.51 -13.25
C LYS A 556 10.44 24.81 -14.72
N SER A 557 10.97 23.98 -15.61
CA SER A 557 10.83 24.13 -17.06
C SER A 557 11.53 25.34 -17.69
N LEU A 558 12.31 26.11 -16.92
CA LEU A 558 13.07 27.25 -17.43
C LEU A 558 14.54 26.88 -17.63
N PHE A 559 15.17 27.39 -18.69
CA PHE A 559 16.63 27.27 -18.84
C PHE A 559 17.30 28.04 -17.70
N CYS A 560 18.23 27.37 -17.02
CA CYS A 560 18.96 27.95 -15.91
C CYS A 560 20.40 27.43 -15.89
N GLY A 561 21.28 28.08 -15.12
CA GLY A 561 22.64 27.60 -14.91
C GLY A 561 23.45 27.52 -16.21
N ARG A 562 24.41 26.61 -16.30
CA ARG A 562 25.24 26.50 -17.52
C ARG A 562 24.52 25.72 -18.62
N GLY A 563 24.58 26.23 -19.84
CA GLY A 563 24.00 25.56 -21.01
C GLY A 563 24.57 26.03 -22.33
N LYS A 564 24.15 25.34 -23.39
CA LYS A 564 24.47 25.64 -24.79
C LYS A 564 23.17 25.84 -25.53
N LEU A 565 23.02 27.00 -26.18
CA LEU A 565 21.88 27.32 -27.02
C LEU A 565 22.34 27.44 -28.47
N LYS A 566 21.84 26.57 -29.33
CA LYS A 566 21.95 26.68 -30.78
C LYS A 566 20.64 27.27 -31.32
N SER A 567 20.72 28.26 -32.20
CA SER A 567 19.58 28.83 -32.91
C SER A 567 19.96 29.14 -34.35
N ARG A 568 19.08 28.89 -35.31
CA ARG A 568 19.22 29.43 -36.67
C ARG A 568 18.29 30.63 -36.84
N TYR A 569 18.80 31.74 -37.36
CA TYR A 569 18.00 32.91 -37.72
C TYR A 569 18.53 33.48 -39.04
N GLU A 570 17.64 33.74 -40.00
CA GLU A 570 18.01 34.26 -41.34
C GLU A 570 19.15 33.49 -42.04
N GLY A 571 19.20 32.16 -41.85
CA GLY A 571 20.23 31.29 -42.44
C GLY A 571 21.60 31.31 -41.74
N LYS A 572 21.79 32.15 -40.72
CA LYS A 572 22.98 32.18 -39.85
C LYS A 572 22.78 31.28 -38.62
N GLU A 573 23.85 30.60 -38.19
CA GLU A 573 23.83 29.74 -37.01
C GLU A 573 24.44 30.48 -35.81
N TYR A 574 23.63 30.69 -34.79
CA TYR A 574 24.01 31.28 -33.52
C TYR A 574 24.24 30.17 -32.49
N LEU A 575 25.46 30.02 -31.99
CA LEU A 575 25.78 29.11 -30.89
C LEU A 575 26.21 29.92 -29.69
N PHE A 576 25.37 29.96 -28.66
CA PHE A 576 25.71 30.55 -27.36
C PHE A 576 26.11 29.46 -26.37
N GLU A 577 27.22 29.64 -25.66
CA GLU A 577 27.62 28.83 -24.52
C GLU A 577 27.86 29.73 -23.30
N GLY A 578 27.14 29.50 -22.20
CA GLY A 578 27.21 30.38 -21.03
C GLY A 578 26.18 30.08 -19.94
N GLU A 579 25.99 31.04 -19.03
CA GLU A 579 25.01 30.95 -17.95
C GLU A 579 23.62 31.46 -18.39
N PHE A 580 22.56 30.82 -17.89
CA PHE A 580 21.16 31.10 -18.20
C PHE A 580 20.35 31.36 -16.93
N LYS A 581 19.33 32.20 -17.05
CA LYS A 581 18.30 32.42 -16.03
C LYS A 581 16.99 32.78 -16.71
N GLU A 582 15.94 32.02 -16.44
CA GLU A 582 14.61 32.25 -17.01
C GLU A 582 14.64 32.31 -18.55
N HIS A 583 15.26 31.32 -19.20
CA HIS A 583 15.47 31.19 -20.66
C HIS A 583 16.46 32.16 -21.32
N GLN A 584 16.87 33.21 -20.62
CA GLN A 584 17.78 34.21 -21.17
C GLN A 584 19.21 33.91 -20.76
N PRO A 585 20.20 34.12 -21.66
CA PRO A 585 21.57 34.35 -21.27
C PRO A 585 21.63 35.32 -20.09
N TYR A 586 22.12 34.85 -18.95
CA TYR A 586 22.23 35.61 -17.71
C TYR A 586 23.63 36.20 -17.59
N ASN A 587 23.73 37.30 -16.86
CA ASN A 587 24.94 38.11 -16.76
C ASN A 587 26.18 37.25 -16.43
N GLY A 588 27.07 37.09 -17.40
CA GLY A 588 28.18 36.14 -17.31
C GLY A 588 29.02 36.04 -18.58
N LYS A 589 30.10 35.28 -18.53
CA LYS A 589 30.96 35.00 -19.69
C LYS A 589 30.24 34.07 -20.64
N GLY A 590 30.24 34.41 -21.93
CA GLY A 590 29.75 33.52 -22.97
C GLY A 590 30.43 33.79 -24.30
N SER A 591 30.41 32.77 -25.15
CA SER A 591 30.83 32.89 -26.54
C SER A 591 29.63 32.72 -27.45
N VAL A 592 29.56 33.53 -28.50
CA VAL A 592 28.58 33.40 -29.59
C VAL A 592 29.31 33.20 -30.90
N LEU A 593 29.12 32.05 -31.53
CA LEU A 593 29.48 31.89 -32.95
C LEU A 593 28.27 32.35 -33.78
N ILE A 594 28.43 33.34 -34.65
CA ILE A 594 27.36 33.95 -35.47
C ILE A 594 27.24 33.24 -36.82
N SER A 595 28.36 32.76 -37.37
CA SER A 595 28.38 32.05 -38.64
C SER A 595 29.65 31.22 -38.75
N ALA A 596 29.50 29.89 -38.77
CA ALA A 596 30.61 28.97 -38.98
C ALA A 596 31.27 29.12 -40.38
N LYS A 597 30.56 29.70 -41.35
CA LYS A 597 31.09 29.94 -42.71
C LYS A 597 32.06 31.12 -42.77
N THR A 598 31.78 32.19 -42.02
CA THR A 598 32.60 33.41 -42.00
C THR A 598 33.61 33.42 -40.86
N GLY A 599 33.40 32.58 -39.83
CA GLY A 599 34.25 32.56 -38.64
C GLY A 599 33.97 33.71 -37.68
N ASP A 600 32.81 34.36 -37.81
CA ASP A 600 32.40 35.45 -36.92
C ASP A 600 32.03 34.92 -35.54
N TYR A 601 32.74 35.41 -34.53
CA TYR A 601 32.50 35.03 -33.15
C TYR A 601 32.62 36.23 -32.22
N LEU A 602 31.88 36.17 -31.11
CA LEU A 602 31.90 37.13 -30.02
C LEU A 602 32.27 36.38 -28.74
N GLU A 603 33.27 36.85 -27.98
CA GLU A 603 33.63 36.31 -26.67
C GLU A 603 33.70 37.42 -25.62
N GLY A 604 32.85 37.35 -24.60
CA GLY A 604 32.70 38.48 -23.70
C GLY A 604 31.71 38.25 -22.58
N GLU A 605 31.40 39.33 -21.88
CA GLU A 605 30.37 39.36 -20.85
C GLU A 605 29.04 39.83 -21.44
N PHE A 606 27.98 39.07 -21.17
CA PHE A 606 26.62 39.52 -21.41
C PHE A 606 26.14 40.28 -20.17
N ARG A 607 25.54 41.45 -20.36
CA ARG A 607 24.88 42.22 -19.28
C ARG A 607 23.54 42.73 -19.79
N ASP A 608 22.45 42.33 -19.12
CA ASP A 608 21.07 42.70 -19.46
C ASP A 608 20.71 42.43 -20.95
N GLY A 609 21.22 41.31 -21.48
CA GLY A 609 21.00 40.89 -22.87
C GLY A 609 21.84 41.64 -23.92
N GLN A 610 22.74 42.52 -23.50
CA GLN A 610 23.69 43.22 -24.37
C GLN A 610 25.09 42.59 -24.24
N PHE A 611 25.77 42.43 -25.37
CA PHE A 611 27.13 41.90 -25.42
C PHE A 611 28.15 43.02 -25.21
N PHE A 612 29.11 42.75 -24.31
CA PHE A 612 30.29 43.58 -24.09
C PHE A 612 31.53 42.67 -24.08
N GLY A 613 32.47 42.90 -24.99
CA GLY A 613 33.70 42.12 -24.96
C GLY A 613 34.53 42.22 -26.22
N LYS A 614 35.34 41.19 -26.43
CA LYS A 614 36.15 41.05 -27.63
C LYS A 614 35.37 40.25 -28.66
N GLY A 615 35.56 40.54 -29.93
CA GLY A 615 35.02 39.68 -30.97
C GLY A 615 35.62 39.96 -32.32
N ARG A 616 35.22 39.11 -33.25
CA ARG A 616 35.60 39.15 -34.64
C ARG A 616 34.37 39.41 -35.52
N HIS A 617 34.47 40.41 -36.39
CA HIS A 617 33.47 40.68 -37.42
C HIS A 617 34.12 40.66 -38.80
N THR A 618 33.67 39.76 -39.66
CA THR A 618 34.07 39.65 -41.06
C THR A 618 33.08 40.42 -41.93
N PHE A 619 33.61 41.29 -42.78
CA PHE A 619 32.84 42.13 -43.70
C PHE A 619 32.68 41.44 -45.06
N ASP A 620 31.72 41.92 -45.86
CA ASP A 620 31.38 41.32 -47.17
C ASP A 620 32.54 41.35 -48.18
N ASP A 621 33.51 42.25 -48.01
CA ASP A 621 34.71 42.37 -48.84
C ASP A 621 35.82 41.38 -48.46
N GLY A 622 35.61 40.54 -47.44
CA GLY A 622 36.57 39.57 -46.92
C GLY A 622 37.55 40.14 -45.88
N SER A 623 37.49 41.44 -45.58
CA SER A 623 38.20 42.01 -44.44
C SER A 623 37.58 41.54 -43.12
N TYR A 624 38.35 41.57 -42.03
CA TYR A 624 37.81 41.25 -40.70
C TYR A 624 38.39 42.15 -39.62
N TYR A 625 37.52 42.57 -38.70
CA TYR A 625 37.85 43.27 -37.47
C TYR A 625 38.05 42.29 -36.31
N GLU A 626 39.06 42.50 -35.48
CA GLU A 626 39.24 41.87 -34.17
C GLU A 626 39.47 42.94 -33.10
N GLY A 627 38.58 43.05 -32.13
CA GLY A 627 38.71 44.10 -31.11
C GLY A 627 37.52 44.21 -30.17
N ASP A 628 37.41 45.37 -29.53
CA ASP A 628 36.27 45.70 -28.68
C ASP A 628 34.98 45.79 -29.51
N ILE A 629 33.94 45.07 -29.08
CA ILE A 629 32.60 45.08 -29.66
C ILE A 629 31.59 45.41 -28.56
N ARG A 630 30.71 46.37 -28.85
CA ARG A 630 29.62 46.79 -27.98
C ARG A 630 28.34 46.83 -28.78
N ASN A 631 27.24 46.26 -28.27
CA ASN A 631 25.95 46.24 -28.96
C ASN A 631 26.00 45.72 -30.42
N SER A 632 26.92 44.80 -30.70
CA SER A 632 27.16 44.23 -32.05
C SER A 632 27.78 45.19 -33.08
N VAL A 633 28.32 46.33 -32.64
CA VAL A 633 29.13 47.23 -33.47
C VAL A 633 30.57 47.29 -32.94
N CYS A 634 31.53 47.50 -33.84
CA CYS A 634 32.93 47.71 -33.50
C CYS A 634 33.06 49.07 -32.79
N GLU A 635 33.46 49.05 -31.52
CA GLU A 635 33.55 50.24 -30.68
C GLU A 635 34.69 50.07 -29.68
N GLY A 636 35.64 51.01 -29.65
CA GLY A 636 36.84 50.91 -28.83
C GLY A 636 38.08 50.55 -29.66
N LYS A 637 39.01 49.75 -29.12
CA LYS A 637 40.26 49.42 -29.81
C LYS A 637 40.14 48.09 -30.56
N GLY A 638 40.63 48.07 -31.79
CA GLY A 638 40.72 46.84 -32.56
C GLY A 638 41.63 46.91 -33.76
N THR A 639 41.67 45.81 -34.50
CA THR A 639 42.48 45.63 -35.71
C THR A 639 41.60 45.15 -36.86
N VAL A 640 41.57 45.87 -37.97
CA VAL A 640 41.01 45.38 -39.23
C VAL A 640 42.14 44.79 -40.05
N THR A 641 41.97 43.54 -40.51
CA THR A 641 42.85 42.90 -41.50
C THR A 641 42.11 42.84 -42.82
N TYR A 642 42.72 43.36 -43.88
CA TYR A 642 42.16 43.39 -45.22
C TYR A 642 42.56 42.13 -46.03
N PRO A 643 41.85 41.80 -47.13
CA PRO A 643 42.14 40.61 -47.95
C PRO A 643 43.57 40.56 -48.53
N ASP A 644 44.18 41.73 -48.75
CA ASP A 644 45.56 41.87 -49.24
C ASP A 644 46.63 41.62 -48.13
N GLY A 645 46.19 41.37 -46.90
CA GLY A 645 47.05 41.17 -45.73
C GLY A 645 47.48 42.46 -45.03
N SER A 646 47.09 43.64 -45.53
CA SER A 646 47.29 44.90 -44.81
C SER A 646 46.43 44.93 -43.54
N LYS A 647 46.88 45.69 -42.53
CA LYS A 647 46.26 45.73 -41.21
C LYS A 647 46.17 47.14 -40.69
N TYR A 648 44.99 47.57 -40.25
CA TYR A 648 44.82 48.80 -39.50
C TYR A 648 44.53 48.49 -38.04
N THR A 649 45.36 49.00 -37.11
CA THR A 649 45.13 48.90 -35.66
C THR A 649 44.86 50.27 -35.08
N GLY A 650 43.69 50.49 -34.50
CA GLY A 650 43.29 51.82 -34.03
C GLY A 650 42.00 51.81 -33.22
N SER A 651 41.43 53.00 -33.03
CA SER A 651 40.12 53.15 -32.38
C SER A 651 38.98 53.13 -33.41
N PHE A 652 37.80 52.70 -32.95
CA PHE A 652 36.59 52.50 -33.75
C PHE A 652 35.38 53.05 -33.01
N MET A 653 34.43 53.59 -33.76
CA MET A 653 33.13 54.05 -33.27
C MET A 653 32.07 53.79 -34.34
N ASN A 654 31.01 53.06 -34.00
CA ASN A 654 29.92 52.69 -34.91
C ASN A 654 30.41 52.01 -36.21
N ASP A 655 31.25 50.98 -36.08
CA ASP A 655 31.86 50.23 -37.20
C ASP A 655 32.84 51.02 -38.08
N GLU A 656 33.04 52.30 -37.81
CA GLU A 656 33.95 53.16 -38.56
C GLU A 656 35.25 53.44 -37.78
N ARG A 657 36.35 53.63 -38.52
CA ARG A 657 37.62 54.09 -37.95
C ARG A 657 37.42 55.46 -37.31
N HIS A 658 37.89 55.62 -36.09
CA HIS A 658 37.78 56.86 -35.32
C HIS A 658 39.03 57.08 -34.47
N GLY A 659 39.42 58.33 -34.23
CA GLY A 659 40.62 58.65 -33.47
C GLY A 659 41.92 58.21 -34.17
N THR A 660 42.94 57.84 -33.42
CA THR A 660 44.25 57.48 -33.95
C THR A 660 44.37 55.98 -34.22
N GLY A 661 45.12 55.63 -35.28
CA GLY A 661 45.47 54.26 -35.59
C GLY A 661 46.67 54.16 -36.53
N VAL A 662 47.16 52.94 -36.72
CA VAL A 662 48.32 52.63 -37.57
C VAL A 662 47.88 51.66 -38.64
N LEU A 663 48.06 52.05 -39.92
CA LEU A 663 47.90 51.17 -41.07
C LEU A 663 49.26 50.57 -41.42
N VAL A 664 49.38 49.25 -41.39
CA VAL A 664 50.54 48.48 -41.85
C VAL A 664 50.18 47.84 -43.18
N MET A 665 50.89 48.20 -44.24
CA MET A 665 50.70 47.65 -45.58
C MET A 665 52.05 47.29 -46.20
N ARG A 666 52.04 46.44 -47.22
CA ARG A 666 53.26 46.15 -47.98
C ARG A 666 53.65 47.37 -48.79
N ASP A 667 54.95 47.69 -48.80
CA ASP A 667 55.47 48.67 -49.74
C ASP A 667 55.25 48.15 -51.17
N GLY A 668 54.89 49.03 -52.10
CA GLY A 668 54.40 48.67 -53.44
C GLY A 668 55.44 48.09 -54.40
N ASP A 669 56.56 47.53 -53.89
CA ASP A 669 57.62 46.89 -54.66
C ASP A 669 57.64 45.38 -54.34
N ASP A 670 57.25 44.56 -55.31
CA ASP A 670 57.12 43.10 -55.21
C ASP A 670 58.43 42.36 -54.86
N THR A 671 59.56 43.08 -54.78
CA THR A 671 60.89 42.49 -54.57
C THR A 671 61.38 42.50 -53.13
N HIS A 672 60.79 43.31 -52.24
CA HIS A 672 61.21 43.43 -50.85
C HIS A 672 59.99 43.40 -49.92
N ASN A 673 59.92 42.42 -48.99
CA ASN A 673 58.87 42.30 -47.97
C ASN A 673 58.98 43.42 -46.89
N ILE A 674 59.03 44.68 -47.31
CA ILE A 674 59.09 45.84 -46.43
C ILE A 674 57.66 46.21 -46.06
N MET A 675 57.38 46.24 -44.76
CA MET A 675 56.08 46.68 -44.23
C MET A 675 56.18 48.17 -43.91
N VAL A 676 55.33 48.98 -44.55
CA VAL A 676 55.20 50.41 -44.26
C VAL A 676 54.11 50.59 -43.21
N SER A 677 54.46 51.25 -42.10
CA SER A 677 53.52 51.65 -41.06
C SER A 677 53.16 53.12 -41.23
N ILE A 678 51.88 53.44 -41.36
CA ILE A 678 51.37 54.80 -41.58
C ILE A 678 50.49 55.18 -40.40
N ASN A 679 50.85 56.24 -39.69
CA ASN A 679 50.02 56.79 -38.63
C ASN A 679 48.85 57.54 -39.28
N GLN A 680 47.63 57.28 -38.84
CA GLN A 680 46.41 57.88 -39.38
C GLN A 680 45.52 58.42 -38.25
N VAL A 681 44.87 59.55 -38.52
CA VAL A 681 43.84 60.13 -37.66
C VAL A 681 42.52 60.13 -38.43
N TRP A 682 41.48 59.57 -37.82
CA TRP A 682 40.17 59.38 -38.41
C TRP A 682 39.08 60.08 -37.58
N ASP A 683 38.07 60.62 -38.24
CA ASP A 683 36.84 61.11 -37.61
C ASP A 683 35.64 60.53 -38.36
N ASN A 684 34.92 59.62 -37.70
CA ASN A 684 33.74 58.91 -38.23
C ASN A 684 33.95 58.43 -39.68
N GLY A 685 34.93 57.54 -39.84
CA GLY A 685 35.22 56.90 -41.12
C GLY A 685 35.93 57.77 -42.15
N LYS A 686 36.15 59.07 -41.88
CA LYS A 686 36.90 59.98 -42.76
C LYS A 686 38.32 60.18 -42.28
N LEU A 687 39.29 60.02 -43.18
CA LEU A 687 40.69 60.28 -42.90
C LEU A 687 40.91 61.79 -42.74
N VAL A 688 41.38 62.19 -41.56
CA VAL A 688 41.68 63.60 -41.22
C VAL A 688 43.14 63.91 -41.55
N SER A 689 44.07 63.04 -41.16
CA SER A 689 45.49 63.17 -41.48
C SER A 689 46.19 61.82 -41.55
N GLN A 690 47.29 61.77 -42.30
CA GLN A 690 48.19 60.62 -42.35
C GLN A 690 49.64 61.09 -42.33
N GLU A 691 50.47 60.37 -41.58
CA GLU A 691 51.90 60.61 -41.47
C GLU A 691 52.63 59.29 -41.65
N ILE A 692 53.54 59.26 -42.63
CA ILE A 692 54.51 58.18 -42.76
C ILE A 692 55.64 58.53 -41.78
N PRO A 693 55.90 57.71 -40.75
CA PRO A 693 57.05 57.92 -39.88
C PRO A 693 58.30 57.93 -40.77
N GLU A 694 59.09 59.02 -40.71
CA GLU A 694 60.42 59.01 -41.31
C GLU A 694 61.17 57.78 -40.78
N SER A 695 61.63 56.91 -41.69
CA SER A 695 62.30 55.66 -41.37
C SER A 695 63.38 55.89 -40.30
N PRO A 696 63.54 55.01 -39.29
CA PRO A 696 64.78 54.97 -38.55
C PRO A 696 65.88 54.61 -39.56
N SER A 697 66.79 55.55 -39.78
CA SER A 697 68.01 55.33 -40.55
C SER A 697 68.68 54.01 -40.13
N THR A 698 68.83 53.10 -41.10
CA THR A 698 69.73 51.93 -41.08
C THR A 698 69.71 51.05 -39.83
N MET A 699 68.87 50.01 -39.86
CA MET A 699 69.07 48.82 -39.02
C MET A 699 70.36 48.11 -39.51
N ASP A 700 71.37 48.02 -38.65
CA ASP A 700 72.68 47.41 -38.96
C ASP A 700 72.48 45.91 -39.33
N GLU A 701 73.28 45.35 -40.25
CA GLU A 701 73.17 43.95 -40.73
C GLU A 701 73.16 42.94 -39.56
N LYS A 702 73.71 43.33 -38.41
CA LYS A 702 73.76 42.55 -37.17
C LYS A 702 72.40 42.43 -36.45
N GLU A 703 71.50 43.40 -36.61
CA GLU A 703 70.15 43.35 -36.03
C GLU A 703 69.19 42.52 -36.89
N MET A 704 69.38 42.50 -38.22
CA MET A 704 68.65 41.60 -39.13
C MET A 704 68.91 40.11 -38.83
N ILE A 705 70.13 39.75 -38.45
CA ILE A 705 70.46 38.36 -38.08
C ILE A 705 69.69 37.95 -36.81
N ILE A 706 69.58 38.84 -35.82
CA ILE A 706 68.85 38.57 -34.57
C ILE A 706 67.34 38.40 -34.81
N PHE A 707 66.75 39.23 -35.69
CA PHE A 707 65.34 39.12 -36.07
C PHE A 707 65.03 37.85 -36.88
N SER A 708 65.92 37.47 -37.81
CA SER A 708 65.78 36.22 -38.57
C SER A 708 65.85 34.98 -37.67
N TYR A 709 66.67 35.03 -36.60
CA TYR A 709 66.77 33.97 -35.60
C TYR A 709 65.51 33.88 -34.72
N PHE A 710 64.85 35.01 -34.45
CA PHE A 710 63.59 35.07 -33.69
C PHE A 710 62.40 34.56 -34.50
N ASP A 711 62.31 34.90 -35.79
CA ASP A 711 61.24 34.43 -36.69
C ASP A 711 61.34 32.92 -36.97
N ALA A 712 62.56 32.37 -37.02
CA ALA A 712 62.81 30.93 -37.11
C ALA A 712 62.48 30.15 -35.83
N LEU A 713 62.52 30.80 -34.65
CA LEU A 713 62.13 30.18 -33.37
C LEU A 713 60.61 30.20 -33.15
N GLN A 714 59.86 31.11 -33.79
CA GLN A 714 58.40 31.17 -33.71
C GLN A 714 57.70 30.24 -34.72
N LYS A 715 58.38 29.81 -35.78
CA LYS A 715 57.88 28.82 -36.74
C LYS A 715 58.42 27.43 -36.36
N GLU A 716 57.58 26.60 -35.77
CA GLU A 716 57.91 25.23 -35.35
C GLU A 716 58.41 24.35 -36.52
N GLU A 717 59.72 24.18 -36.70
CA GLU A 717 60.33 22.96 -37.27
C GLU A 717 61.76 22.74 -36.71
N PRO A 718 61.93 22.07 -35.55
CA PRO A 718 63.23 21.82 -34.93
C PRO A 718 63.97 20.58 -35.51
N SER A 719 63.75 20.21 -36.77
CA SER A 719 64.29 18.99 -37.38
C SER A 719 65.40 19.22 -38.42
N ARG A 720 65.84 20.47 -38.66
CA ARG A 720 66.82 20.79 -39.74
C ARG A 720 68.21 21.28 -39.34
N PHE A 721 68.56 21.34 -38.05
CA PHE A 721 69.94 21.63 -37.64
C PHE A 721 70.49 20.57 -36.69
N GLY A 722 71.35 19.68 -37.22
CA GLY A 722 72.20 18.77 -36.44
C GLY A 722 73.32 19.53 -35.68
N PRO A 723 74.06 18.87 -34.78
CA PRO A 723 74.87 19.54 -33.77
C PRO A 723 76.14 20.11 -34.39
N LEU A 724 76.20 21.43 -34.55
CA LEU A 724 77.43 22.16 -34.90
C LEU A 724 77.63 23.34 -33.95
N VAL A 725 78.21 23.08 -32.77
CA VAL A 725 78.96 24.12 -32.05
C VAL A 725 80.17 23.46 -31.35
N GLY A 726 81.33 23.59 -31.98
CA GLY A 726 82.64 23.47 -31.33
C GLY A 726 82.96 24.70 -30.48
N SER A 727 83.95 24.56 -29.59
CA SER A 727 84.27 25.46 -28.47
C SER A 727 84.64 26.91 -28.81
N ASP A 728 84.84 27.27 -30.07
CA ASP A 728 85.48 28.55 -30.43
C ASP A 728 84.51 29.71 -30.67
N GLN A 729 83.20 29.47 -30.81
CA GLN A 729 82.22 30.56 -30.98
C GLN A 729 81.73 31.19 -29.66
N ARG A 730 82.04 30.59 -28.49
CA ARG A 730 81.70 31.19 -27.19
C ARG A 730 82.53 32.43 -26.85
N GLN A 731 83.74 32.54 -27.40
CA GLN A 731 84.62 33.68 -27.13
C GLN A 731 84.16 34.97 -27.83
N HIS A 732 83.49 34.85 -28.98
CA HIS A 732 82.95 36.02 -29.69
C HIS A 732 81.65 36.56 -29.05
N LEU A 733 80.81 35.71 -28.45
CA LEU A 733 79.65 36.16 -27.69
C LEU A 733 80.03 36.98 -26.45
N SER A 734 81.11 36.59 -25.76
CA SER A 734 81.59 37.29 -24.55
C SER A 734 82.08 38.71 -24.84
N SER A 735 82.64 38.97 -26.03
CA SER A 735 83.13 40.30 -26.41
C SER A 735 81.99 41.23 -26.88
N ALA A 736 80.91 40.67 -27.43
CA ALA A 736 79.68 41.41 -27.72
C ALA A 736 78.93 41.78 -26.43
N LEU A 737 78.91 40.89 -25.44
CA LEU A 737 78.26 41.06 -24.13
C LEU A 737 78.80 42.22 -23.29
N SER A 738 80.07 42.63 -23.47
CA SER A 738 80.63 43.75 -22.70
C SER A 738 80.27 45.13 -23.25
N ARG A 739 79.75 45.23 -24.50
CA ARG A 739 79.41 46.51 -25.14
C ARG A 739 77.93 46.91 -25.06
N VAL A 740 77.06 46.00 -24.60
CA VAL A 740 75.59 46.20 -24.60
C VAL A 740 75.05 46.69 -23.23
N LYS A 741 75.92 46.85 -22.22
CA LYS A 741 75.53 47.26 -20.86
C LYS A 741 75.15 48.74 -20.69
N GLU A 742 75.16 49.56 -21.74
CA GLU A 742 74.81 50.99 -21.66
C GLU A 742 73.43 51.35 -22.27
N ASN A 743 72.64 50.38 -22.75
CA ASN A 743 71.32 50.67 -23.34
C ASN A 743 70.14 50.08 -22.52
N PRO A 744 69.29 50.91 -21.87
CA PRO A 744 68.21 50.47 -20.99
C PRO A 744 67.13 49.58 -21.63
N ASN A 745 66.96 49.63 -22.95
CA ASN A 745 65.93 48.85 -23.65
C ASN A 745 66.29 47.36 -23.84
N THR A 746 67.54 46.97 -23.60
CA THR A 746 68.01 45.58 -23.78
C THR A 746 67.73 44.68 -22.57
N ASN A 747 67.45 45.27 -21.39
CA ASN A 747 67.13 44.52 -20.16
C ASN A 747 65.81 43.75 -20.24
N ILE A 748 64.84 44.25 -21.01
CA ILE A 748 63.52 43.60 -21.15
C ILE A 748 63.61 42.35 -22.02
N ILE A 749 64.39 42.42 -23.10
CA ILE A 749 64.62 41.28 -24.01
C ILE A 749 65.41 40.18 -23.27
N PHE A 750 66.38 40.55 -22.43
CA PHE A 750 67.14 39.60 -21.61
C PHE A 750 66.27 38.89 -20.54
N GLU A 751 65.34 39.60 -19.90
CA GLU A 751 64.41 39.01 -18.94
C GLU A 751 63.48 38.00 -19.63
N ILE A 752 63.02 38.29 -20.85
CA ILE A 752 62.20 37.37 -21.64
C ILE A 752 63.00 36.12 -22.04
N ILE A 753 64.27 36.27 -22.45
CA ILE A 753 65.16 35.13 -22.78
C ILE A 753 65.43 34.27 -21.53
N TYR A 754 65.67 34.89 -20.36
CA TYR A 754 65.87 34.18 -19.10
C TYR A 754 64.62 33.38 -18.69
N GLN A 755 63.43 33.97 -18.80
CA GLN A 755 62.17 33.29 -18.47
C GLN A 755 61.82 32.17 -19.46
N LEU A 756 62.12 32.33 -20.76
CA LEU A 756 61.91 31.29 -21.78
C LEU A 756 62.90 30.13 -21.62
N SER A 757 64.17 30.41 -21.26
CA SER A 757 65.17 29.36 -20.99
C SER A 757 64.82 28.50 -19.76
N LYS A 758 64.06 29.05 -18.81
CA LYS A 758 63.56 28.34 -17.62
C LYS A 758 62.36 27.43 -17.94
N ARG A 759 61.59 27.76 -19.00
CA ARG A 759 60.44 26.99 -19.48
C ARG A 759 60.81 25.82 -20.40
N ALA A 760 61.97 25.88 -21.07
CA ALA A 760 62.47 24.80 -21.94
C ALA A 760 63.26 23.70 -21.21
N LYS A 761 63.29 23.71 -19.86
CA LYS A 761 63.96 22.71 -19.01
C LYS A 761 63.00 21.81 -18.20
N HIS A 762 61.70 21.94 -18.42
CA HIS A 762 60.64 20.97 -18.10
C HIS A 762 59.94 20.61 -19.40
#